data_AF-A0A6P4CZ25-F1
#
_entry.id   AF-A0A6P4CZ25-F1
#
_cell.length_a   1.000
_cell.length_b   1.000
_cell.length_c   1.000
_cell.angle_alpha   90.00
_cell.angle_beta   90.00
_cell.angle_gamma   90.00
#
_symmetry.space_group_name_H-M   'P 1'
#
loop_
_entity.id
_entity.type
_entity.pdbx_description
1 polymer ?
#
loop_
_entity_poly.entity_id
_entity_poly.type
_entity_poly.pdbx_seq_one_letter_code
_entity_poly.pdbx_strand_id
1 'polypeptide(L)'
;MAPNRSWMSRRQDCTGHLSEEFKKGVVEFVDFVERNPTVIDSLGRILCPCTKCKNRIRDEIFWVEKHLCDRGFLEGYTNWTAHGEERWVEHDATNVTQEHEEENTNPYVDMVIDAAGDNLNVMEGLEEDPNPLASKFYKLLRSADEPLWDGCTKHTILSAVTQLVNLKSEFNMSESCYNRMVAIIKSMLPESEKLPEDFYRSKTMIQELGLGYEKIDACPNHCMLYYKETSDKTSYAACTMCGHPRFKPKAGDTINSSRCVPYSILRYFSITPRFQRLFMSKNNAQYMKWHVDGVRHDESVITHPADADAWKQFDATHEVFAQESRNVRLGLCTDGFNPFSGSKTPYSCWPVFVTPYNLPPSMCMRREYIFLSLLIPGPKSPGKRLDVYLRPLIDELKVLWDNGVTTYDAWQKKNFNMKAALLWTISDFLAYGMLSGWSTHGRLSCPICMKNTKSFRLQHGAKLCWFDCHRQYLPAGHAFRRDRYSFKKSIVENSFPPKRMSGVDILNELDKLEEANFGANSRGKKGDFGTIHNWVRKSIFWELPYWSTNLIRHNLDIMHIEKNIFDNIFNTVMDVNGKTKDNANAREDLKLICKCPNLELVFENGKYKKPKSTYVLDSQQRRIVCEWIKQLKFSDGYASNISRCVNLADGKIYGMKSHDSHVFMERLIPLAFRDVLPKSI
;
A
#
# COMPACT_ATOMS: atom_id res chain seq x y z
N MET A 1 -33.32 13.19 5.92
CA MET A 1 -33.37 14.47 5.17
C MET A 1 -33.23 15.58 6.19
N ALA A 2 -32.34 16.57 5.96
CA ALA A 2 -32.15 17.68 6.89
C ALA A 2 -33.37 18.62 6.86
N PRO A 3 -33.92 19.06 8.01
CA PRO A 3 -34.96 20.07 8.06
C PRO A 3 -34.45 21.42 7.51
N ASN A 4 -35.32 22.18 6.84
CA ASN A 4 -34.96 23.50 6.29
C ASN A 4 -34.78 24.52 7.43
N ARG A 5 -33.52 24.76 7.82
CA ARG A 5 -33.11 25.70 8.87
C ARG A 5 -32.59 27.05 8.33
N SER A 6 -32.86 27.37 7.06
CA SER A 6 -32.37 28.60 6.42
C SER A 6 -32.93 29.90 7.02
N TRP A 7 -33.94 29.81 7.90
CA TRP A 7 -34.47 30.92 8.68
C TRP A 7 -33.53 31.35 9.81
N MET A 8 -32.65 30.46 10.31
CA MET A 8 -31.74 30.76 11.43
C MET A 8 -30.73 31.87 11.11
N SER A 9 -30.39 32.05 9.84
CA SER A 9 -29.52 33.13 9.34
C SER A 9 -30.26 34.43 8.99
N ARG A 10 -31.61 34.42 8.99
CA ARG A 10 -32.46 35.54 8.55
C ARG A 10 -33.15 36.25 9.72
N ARG A 11 -32.36 36.72 10.70
CA ARG A 11 -32.86 37.35 11.93
C ARG A 11 -33.67 38.63 11.69
N GLN A 12 -33.24 39.49 10.76
CA GLN A 12 -33.89 40.78 10.50
C GLN A 12 -34.51 40.81 9.10
N ASP A 13 -35.65 41.48 8.97
CA ASP A 13 -36.27 41.78 7.68
C ASP A 13 -35.64 43.02 7.01
N CYS A 14 -36.12 43.36 5.81
CA CYS A 14 -35.67 44.52 5.05
C CYS A 14 -35.90 45.88 5.73
N THR A 15 -36.62 45.93 6.86
CA THR A 15 -36.88 47.11 7.67
C THR A 15 -36.04 47.17 8.96
N GLY A 16 -35.18 46.17 9.19
CA GLY A 16 -34.32 46.07 10.38
C GLY A 16 -35.01 45.49 11.62
N HIS A 17 -36.29 45.11 11.52
CA HIS A 17 -37.04 44.45 12.59
C HIS A 17 -36.82 42.93 12.56
N LEU A 18 -37.06 42.26 13.70
CA LEU A 18 -37.01 40.79 13.78
C LEU A 18 -38.01 40.17 12.80
N SER A 19 -37.53 39.31 11.91
CA SER A 19 -38.38 38.66 10.90
C SER A 19 -39.36 37.70 11.56
N GLU A 20 -40.58 37.62 11.01
CA GLU A 20 -41.60 36.68 11.52
C GLU A 20 -41.19 35.20 11.32
N GLU A 21 -40.43 34.90 10.27
CA GLU A 21 -39.86 33.57 10.05
C GLU A 21 -38.87 33.19 11.17
N PHE A 22 -38.04 34.13 11.61
CA PHE A 22 -37.09 33.90 12.70
C PHE A 22 -37.79 33.70 14.04
N LYS A 23 -38.82 34.51 14.36
CA LYS A 23 -39.59 34.34 15.60
C LYS A 23 -40.26 32.97 15.67
N LYS A 24 -40.90 32.53 14.58
CA LYS A 24 -41.51 31.19 14.49
C LYS A 24 -40.47 30.08 14.67
N GLY A 25 -39.30 30.23 14.06
CA GLY A 25 -38.22 29.26 14.21
C GLY A 25 -37.64 29.21 15.63
N VAL A 26 -37.56 30.34 16.34
CA VAL A 26 -37.16 30.34 17.76
C VAL A 26 -38.18 29.60 18.62
N VAL A 27 -39.48 29.76 18.36
CA VAL A 27 -40.52 28.96 19.05
C VAL A 27 -40.37 27.47 18.73
N GLU A 28 -40.09 27.11 17.46
CA GLU A 28 -39.84 25.72 17.07
C GLU A 28 -38.62 25.11 17.80
N PHE A 29 -37.57 25.91 18.02
CA PHE A 29 -36.41 25.52 18.81
C PHE A 29 -36.77 25.28 20.27
N VAL A 30 -37.53 26.18 20.90
CA VAL A 30 -37.97 26.03 22.29
C VAL A 30 -38.83 24.78 22.45
N ASP A 31 -39.81 24.58 21.57
CA ASP A 31 -40.67 23.39 21.52
C ASP A 31 -39.87 22.08 21.44
N PHE A 32 -38.80 22.08 20.63
CA PHE A 32 -37.93 20.92 20.47
C PHE A 32 -37.15 20.61 21.76
N VAL A 33 -36.62 21.64 22.42
CA VAL A 33 -35.87 21.48 23.66
C VAL A 33 -36.78 21.00 24.79
N GLU A 34 -38.00 21.53 24.89
CA GLU A 34 -38.99 21.10 25.90
C GLU A 34 -39.44 19.65 25.72
N ARG A 35 -39.45 19.14 24.48
CA ARG A 35 -39.75 17.73 24.17
C ARG A 35 -38.59 16.76 24.50
N ASN A 36 -37.41 17.27 24.85
CA ASN A 36 -36.23 16.47 25.17
C ASN A 36 -35.80 16.68 26.64
N PRO A 37 -36.35 15.92 27.61
CA PRO A 37 -36.08 16.14 29.03
C PRO A 37 -34.61 15.94 29.44
N THR A 38 -33.82 15.24 28.62
CA THR A 38 -32.41 14.94 28.87
C THR A 38 -31.48 16.15 28.73
N VAL A 39 -31.91 17.23 28.08
CA VAL A 39 -31.07 18.42 27.85
C VAL A 39 -31.32 19.56 28.84
N ILE A 40 -32.42 19.48 29.60
CA ILE A 40 -32.80 20.41 30.66
C ILE A 40 -32.13 19.94 31.96
N ASP A 41 -31.41 20.83 32.66
CA ASP A 41 -30.81 20.49 33.95
C ASP A 41 -31.85 20.43 35.09
N SER A 42 -31.43 19.99 36.28
CA SER A 42 -32.29 19.89 37.47
C SER A 42 -32.90 21.22 37.94
N LEU A 43 -32.44 22.35 37.39
CA LEU A 43 -32.93 23.70 37.68
C LEU A 43 -33.74 24.28 36.51
N GLY A 44 -34.10 23.48 35.49
CA GLY A 44 -34.90 23.92 34.36
C GLY A 44 -34.13 24.70 33.29
N ARG A 45 -32.79 24.63 33.27
CA ARG A 45 -31.95 25.45 32.40
C ARG A 45 -31.36 24.66 31.24
N ILE A 46 -31.25 25.33 30.09
CA ILE A 46 -30.77 24.77 28.82
C ILE A 46 -29.53 25.53 28.34
N LEU A 47 -28.70 24.92 27.50
CA LEU A 47 -27.57 25.63 26.88
C LEU A 47 -28.09 26.76 25.99
N CYS A 48 -27.41 27.90 25.97
CA CYS A 48 -27.80 29.03 25.14
C CYS A 48 -27.00 29.04 23.82
N PRO A 49 -27.63 28.79 22.65
CA PRO A 49 -26.94 28.77 21.36
C PRO A 49 -26.74 30.16 20.75
N CYS A 50 -26.99 31.25 21.48
CA CYS A 50 -26.78 32.58 20.91
C CYS A 50 -25.30 32.86 20.61
N THR A 51 -25.05 33.80 19.70
CA THR A 51 -23.69 34.22 19.26
C THR A 51 -22.73 34.57 20.41
N LYS A 52 -23.24 35.05 21.54
CA LYS A 52 -22.44 35.38 22.74
C LYS A 52 -22.18 34.15 23.63
N CYS A 53 -23.19 33.31 23.87
CA CYS A 53 -23.12 32.21 24.83
C CYS A 53 -22.51 30.93 24.23
N LYS A 54 -22.62 30.73 22.91
CA LYS A 54 -21.97 29.67 22.12
C LYS A 54 -22.11 28.26 22.72
N ASN A 55 -23.28 27.91 23.25
CA ASN A 55 -23.54 26.62 23.93
C ASN A 55 -22.62 26.34 25.14
N ARG A 56 -22.14 27.38 25.84
CA ARG A 56 -21.28 27.24 27.04
C ARG A 56 -21.97 27.66 28.34
N ILE A 57 -23.05 28.42 28.24
CA ILE A 57 -23.78 28.97 29.38
C ILE A 57 -25.18 28.34 29.39
N ARG A 58 -25.59 27.82 30.56
CA ARG A 58 -26.96 27.37 30.80
C ARG A 58 -27.81 28.51 31.37
N ASP A 59 -29.01 28.67 30.84
CA ASP A 59 -29.96 29.70 31.28
C ASP A 59 -31.40 29.17 31.17
N GLU A 60 -32.34 29.86 31.81
CA GLU A 60 -33.75 29.53 31.67
C GLU A 60 -34.23 29.80 30.24
N ILE A 61 -35.20 29.00 29.78
CA ILE A 61 -35.73 29.06 28.40
C ILE A 61 -36.11 30.48 28.00
N PHE A 62 -36.76 31.23 28.89
CA PHE A 62 -37.13 32.63 28.69
C PHE A 62 -35.94 33.52 28.33
N TRP A 63 -34.80 33.37 29.03
CA TRP A 63 -33.60 34.16 28.76
C TRP A 63 -32.88 33.69 27.51
N VAL A 64 -32.93 32.39 27.19
CA VAL A 64 -32.39 31.86 25.94
C VAL A 64 -33.18 32.39 24.74
N GLU A 65 -34.51 32.38 24.79
CA GLU A 65 -35.38 32.95 23.76
C GLU A 65 -35.07 34.43 23.53
N LYS A 66 -34.98 35.21 24.62
CA LYS A 66 -34.61 36.63 24.56
C LYS A 66 -33.22 36.83 23.94
N HIS A 67 -32.24 36.03 24.34
CA HIS A 67 -30.89 36.09 23.77
C HIS A 67 -30.85 35.77 22.28
N LEU A 68 -31.66 34.82 21.81
CA LEU A 68 -31.78 34.49 20.40
C LEU A 68 -32.46 35.61 19.61
N CYS A 69 -33.52 36.20 20.15
CA CYS A 69 -34.17 37.38 19.56
C CYS A 69 -33.21 38.58 19.50
N ASP A 70 -32.40 38.81 20.52
CA ASP A 70 -31.48 39.96 20.58
C ASP A 70 -30.21 39.77 19.73
N ARG A 71 -29.69 38.54 19.62
CA ARG A 71 -28.32 38.29 19.14
C ARG A 71 -28.18 37.22 18.05
N GLY A 72 -29.24 36.49 17.74
CA GLY A 72 -29.22 35.39 16.76
C GLY A 72 -28.52 34.13 17.25
N PHE A 73 -28.66 33.06 16.48
CA PHE A 73 -27.97 31.78 16.70
C PHE A 73 -26.48 31.87 16.35
N LEU A 74 -25.68 31.02 16.98
CA LEU A 74 -24.29 30.76 16.61
C LEU A 74 -24.20 30.38 15.13
N GLU A 75 -23.34 31.07 14.39
CA GLU A 75 -23.11 30.81 12.97
C GLU A 75 -22.66 29.36 12.74
N GLY A 76 -23.28 28.68 11.77
CA GLY A 76 -23.04 27.25 11.48
C GLY A 76 -23.75 26.27 12.42
N TYR A 77 -24.42 26.74 13.49
CA TYR A 77 -25.17 25.88 14.40
C TYR A 77 -26.61 25.64 13.90
N THR A 78 -26.76 24.97 12.76
CA THR A 78 -28.06 24.64 12.15
C THR A 78 -28.64 23.31 12.61
N ASN A 79 -27.79 22.39 13.06
CA ASN A 79 -28.20 21.15 13.71
C ASN A 79 -28.10 21.31 15.23
N TRP A 80 -29.20 21.10 15.94
CA TRP A 80 -29.31 21.30 17.39
C TRP A 80 -28.71 20.15 18.21
N THR A 81 -27.54 19.65 17.82
CA THR A 81 -26.79 18.56 18.48
C THR A 81 -26.64 18.75 19.99
N ALA A 82 -26.23 19.94 20.44
CA ALA A 82 -26.13 20.27 21.88
C ALA A 82 -27.48 20.28 22.64
N HIS A 83 -28.61 20.17 21.92
CA HIS A 83 -29.97 20.15 22.46
C HIS A 83 -30.70 18.82 22.14
N GLY A 84 -29.95 17.79 21.74
CA GLY A 84 -30.48 16.42 21.58
C GLY A 84 -30.91 16.08 20.15
N GLU A 85 -30.67 16.94 19.16
CA GLU A 85 -30.90 16.58 17.76
C GLU A 85 -29.79 15.64 17.26
N GLU A 86 -30.17 14.54 16.61
CA GLU A 86 -29.19 13.64 16.00
C GLU A 86 -28.36 14.38 14.94
N ARG A 87 -27.05 14.13 14.97
CA ARG A 87 -26.11 14.76 14.04
C ARG A 87 -26.48 14.35 12.61
N TRP A 88 -26.70 15.34 11.76
CA TRP A 88 -26.92 15.09 10.35
C TRP A 88 -25.61 14.53 9.81
N VAL A 89 -25.70 13.35 9.19
CA VAL A 89 -24.57 12.77 8.46
C VAL A 89 -24.45 13.57 7.17
N GLU A 90 -23.79 14.72 7.26
CA GLU A 90 -23.28 15.40 6.08
C GLU A 90 -22.11 14.57 5.55
N HIS A 91 -22.20 14.19 4.27
CA HIS A 91 -21.13 13.56 3.51
C HIS A 91 -19.97 14.55 3.28
N ASP A 92 -19.41 15.09 4.34
CA ASP A 92 -18.14 15.80 4.29
C ASP A 92 -17.01 14.81 4.55
N ALA A 93 -16.46 14.34 3.43
CA ALA A 93 -15.16 13.71 3.40
C ALA A 93 -14.10 14.74 3.81
N THR A 94 -13.78 14.80 5.10
CA THR A 94 -12.46 15.10 5.68
C THR A 94 -12.63 15.52 7.14
N ASN A 95 -12.48 14.55 8.05
CA ASN A 95 -11.85 14.64 9.38
C ASN A 95 -12.38 13.49 10.23
N VAL A 96 -11.77 12.33 10.04
CA VAL A 96 -11.83 11.27 11.05
C VAL A 96 -10.85 11.67 12.14
N THR A 97 -11.33 12.41 13.15
CA THR A 97 -10.66 12.39 14.45
C THR A 97 -11.06 11.09 15.12
N GLN A 98 -10.17 10.10 15.05
CA GLN A 98 -10.23 8.92 15.91
C GLN A 98 -9.94 9.39 17.34
N GLU A 99 -10.94 9.34 18.22
CA GLU A 99 -10.65 9.15 19.62
C GLU A 99 -10.07 7.74 19.76
N HIS A 100 -8.79 7.69 20.14
CA HIS A 100 -8.10 6.47 20.51
C HIS A 100 -8.71 5.94 21.81
N GLU A 101 -9.70 5.07 21.71
CA GLU A 101 -9.83 3.96 22.65
C GLU A 101 -9.27 2.73 21.95
N GLU A 102 -8.11 2.26 22.43
CA GLU A 102 -7.55 0.95 22.08
C GLU A 102 -8.47 -0.14 22.66
N GLU A 103 -9.66 -0.32 22.08
CA GLU A 103 -10.35 -1.59 22.17
C GLU A 103 -9.67 -2.57 21.21
N ASN A 104 -9.13 -3.63 21.80
CA ASN A 104 -8.38 -4.69 21.13
C ASN A 104 -9.35 -5.64 20.39
N THR A 105 -10.23 -5.10 19.53
CA THR A 105 -11.10 -5.90 18.68
C THR A 105 -10.33 -6.40 17.47
N ASN A 106 -10.50 -7.69 17.18
CA ASN A 106 -9.86 -8.33 16.04
C ASN A 106 -10.52 -7.81 14.75
N PRO A 107 -9.79 -7.26 13.76
CA PRO A 107 -10.39 -6.71 12.53
C PRO A 107 -11.21 -7.73 11.72
N TYR A 108 -10.93 -9.03 11.88
CA TYR A 108 -11.76 -10.08 11.29
C TYR A 108 -13.12 -10.23 11.98
N VAL A 109 -13.20 -9.87 13.26
CA VAL A 109 -14.45 -9.84 14.03
C VAL A 109 -15.30 -8.65 13.59
N ASP A 110 -14.72 -7.47 13.35
CA ASP A 110 -15.47 -6.31 12.83
C ASP A 110 -16.07 -6.60 11.43
N MET A 111 -15.30 -7.27 10.57
CA MET A 111 -15.76 -7.71 9.25
C MET A 111 -16.88 -8.77 9.31
N VAL A 112 -16.99 -9.49 10.43
CA VAL A 112 -18.01 -10.50 10.73
C VAL A 112 -19.25 -9.87 11.39
N ILE A 113 -19.05 -8.86 12.26
CA ILE A 113 -20.12 -8.09 12.90
C ILE A 113 -20.90 -7.26 11.86
N ASP A 114 -20.21 -6.65 10.88
CA ASP A 114 -20.83 -5.90 9.78
C ASP A 114 -21.70 -6.74 8.85
N ALA A 115 -21.39 -8.03 8.72
CA ALA A 115 -22.22 -8.95 7.94
C ALA A 115 -23.52 -9.34 8.69
N ALA A 116 -23.66 -8.97 9.96
CA ALA A 116 -24.69 -9.45 10.88
C ALA A 116 -25.57 -8.36 11.55
N GLY A 117 -25.38 -7.05 11.32
CA GLY A 117 -26.06 -6.00 12.10
C GLY A 117 -26.81 -4.87 11.34
N ASP A 118 -28.15 -5.02 11.31
CA ASP A 118 -29.28 -4.06 11.28
C ASP A 118 -29.76 -3.20 10.06
N ASN A 119 -31.10 -3.15 9.99
CA ASN A 119 -32.05 -2.55 9.02
C ASN A 119 -31.95 -1.00 8.99
N LEU A 120 -32.06 -0.26 7.86
CA LEU A 120 -33.21 0.13 7.00
C LEU A 120 -32.55 1.00 5.88
N ASN A 121 -32.97 1.18 4.62
CA ASN A 121 -34.27 1.47 4.06
C ASN A 121 -34.23 1.19 2.54
N VAL A 122 -35.41 0.93 1.96
CA VAL A 122 -35.68 0.32 0.65
C VAL A 122 -35.17 1.14 -0.55
N MET A 123 -34.47 0.49 -1.48
CA MET A 123 -34.43 0.91 -2.88
C MET A 123 -34.98 -0.25 -3.72
N GLU A 124 -36.14 -0.03 -4.35
CA GLU A 124 -36.85 -1.04 -5.14
C GLU A 124 -35.93 -1.60 -6.25
N GLY A 125 -35.57 -2.87 -6.09
CA GLY A 125 -34.92 -3.70 -7.08
C GLY A 125 -35.21 -5.15 -6.75
N LEU A 126 -35.26 -6.01 -7.77
CA LEU A 126 -35.31 -7.46 -7.60
C LEU A 126 -34.10 -7.91 -6.76
N GLU A 127 -34.33 -8.18 -5.48
CA GLU A 127 -33.33 -8.76 -4.58
C GLU A 127 -33.07 -10.20 -5.03
N GLU A 128 -31.81 -10.56 -5.25
CA GLU A 128 -31.43 -11.94 -5.54
C GLU A 128 -30.94 -12.63 -4.27
N ASP A 129 -31.21 -13.93 -4.17
CA ASP A 129 -30.64 -14.76 -3.12
C ASP A 129 -29.10 -14.83 -3.27
N PRO A 130 -28.35 -14.89 -2.15
CA PRO A 130 -26.92 -15.16 -2.20
C PRO A 130 -26.64 -16.45 -2.97
N ASN A 131 -25.66 -16.43 -3.88
CA ASN A 131 -25.22 -17.65 -4.56
C ASN A 131 -24.72 -18.72 -3.55
N PRO A 132 -24.66 -20.01 -3.95
CA PRO A 132 -24.34 -21.10 -3.03
C PRO A 132 -23.04 -20.92 -2.23
N LEU A 133 -22.01 -20.28 -2.80
CA LEU A 133 -20.75 -19.99 -2.10
C LEU A 133 -20.99 -18.94 -0.99
N ALA A 134 -21.67 -17.85 -1.32
CA ALA A 134 -22.06 -16.83 -0.34
C ALA A 134 -22.98 -17.40 0.74
N SER A 135 -24.00 -18.19 0.39
CA SER A 135 -24.89 -18.81 1.38
C SER A 135 -24.13 -19.76 2.30
N LYS A 136 -23.20 -20.56 1.76
CA LYS A 136 -22.35 -21.45 2.58
C LYS A 136 -21.48 -20.64 3.54
N PHE A 137 -20.87 -19.57 3.06
CA PHE A 137 -20.04 -18.69 3.88
C PHE A 137 -20.86 -18.01 5.00
N TYR A 138 -22.04 -17.45 4.68
CA TYR A 138 -22.92 -16.86 5.70
C TYR A 138 -23.39 -17.88 6.75
N LYS A 139 -23.67 -19.14 6.35
CA LYS A 139 -24.00 -20.21 7.29
C LYS A 139 -22.83 -20.51 8.23
N LEU A 140 -21.62 -20.65 7.69
CA LEU A 140 -20.41 -20.88 8.48
C LEU A 140 -20.14 -19.73 9.45
N LEU A 141 -20.31 -18.48 9.00
CA LEU A 141 -20.19 -17.30 9.85
C LEU A 141 -21.18 -17.32 11.00
N ARG A 142 -22.47 -17.55 10.72
CA ARG A 142 -23.50 -17.61 11.77
C ARG A 142 -23.21 -18.71 12.80
N SER A 143 -22.78 -19.89 12.35
CA SER A 143 -22.40 -20.97 13.28
C SER A 143 -21.16 -20.64 14.11
N ALA A 144 -20.20 -19.91 13.55
CA ALA A 144 -18.98 -19.51 14.26
C ALA A 144 -19.22 -18.32 15.20
N ASP A 145 -20.25 -17.53 14.96
CA ASP A 145 -20.69 -16.38 15.77
C ASP A 145 -21.61 -16.78 16.93
N GLU A 146 -21.93 -18.08 17.08
CA GLU A 146 -22.65 -18.55 18.25
C GLU A 146 -21.88 -18.26 19.55
N PRO A 147 -22.59 -17.94 20.65
CA PRO A 147 -22.00 -17.86 21.98
C PRO A 147 -21.13 -19.07 22.28
N LEU A 148 -19.96 -18.85 22.86
CA LEU A 148 -19.00 -19.92 23.12
C LEU A 148 -19.58 -21.05 24.00
N TRP A 149 -20.53 -20.69 24.86
CA TRP A 149 -21.43 -21.57 25.59
C TRP A 149 -22.75 -20.83 25.79
N ASP A 150 -23.80 -21.52 26.21
CA ASP A 150 -25.12 -20.91 26.41
C ASP A 150 -25.06 -19.77 27.45
N GLY A 151 -25.49 -18.58 27.04
CA GLY A 151 -25.43 -17.36 27.88
C GLY A 151 -24.08 -16.63 27.88
N CYS A 152 -23.10 -17.06 27.09
CA CYS A 152 -21.83 -16.32 26.94
C CYS A 152 -22.03 -15.02 26.14
N THR A 153 -21.85 -13.87 26.78
CA THR A 153 -21.95 -12.55 26.13
C THR A 153 -20.60 -11.97 25.70
N LYS A 154 -19.50 -12.50 26.22
CA LYS A 154 -18.16 -11.95 26.00
C LYS A 154 -17.43 -12.55 24.80
N HIS A 155 -17.70 -13.81 24.47
CA HIS A 155 -16.98 -14.53 23.43
C HIS A 155 -17.90 -15.43 22.61
N THR A 156 -17.69 -15.38 21.30
CA THR A 156 -18.20 -16.36 20.34
C THR A 156 -17.19 -17.49 20.14
N ILE A 157 -17.63 -18.59 19.52
CA ILE A 157 -16.73 -19.71 19.17
C ILE A 157 -15.55 -19.21 18.33
N LEU A 158 -15.82 -18.38 17.31
CA LEU A 158 -14.81 -17.85 16.41
C LEU A 158 -13.79 -16.96 17.11
N SER A 159 -14.26 -16.05 17.97
CA SER A 159 -13.39 -15.16 18.73
C SER A 159 -12.42 -15.98 19.59
N ALA A 160 -12.92 -16.97 20.33
CA ALA A 160 -12.09 -17.80 21.20
C ALA A 160 -11.09 -18.65 20.41
N VAL A 161 -11.52 -19.32 19.34
CA VAL A 161 -10.65 -20.16 18.50
C VAL A 161 -9.55 -19.32 17.86
N THR A 162 -9.87 -18.11 17.38
CA THR A 162 -8.89 -17.24 16.73
C THR A 162 -7.85 -16.73 17.72
N GLN A 163 -8.25 -16.34 18.94
CA GLN A 163 -7.31 -15.95 19.99
C GLN A 163 -6.38 -17.11 20.38
N LEU A 164 -6.91 -18.32 20.55
CA LEU A 164 -6.11 -19.50 20.89
C LEU A 164 -5.12 -19.87 19.77
N VAL A 165 -5.55 -19.85 18.51
CA VAL A 165 -4.67 -20.14 17.37
C VAL A 165 -3.62 -19.05 17.17
N ASN A 166 -3.97 -17.79 17.46
CA ASN A 166 -3.00 -16.70 17.46
C ASN A 166 -1.94 -16.91 18.55
N LEU A 167 -2.36 -17.22 19.78
CA LEU A 167 -1.47 -17.56 20.89
C LEU A 167 -0.50 -18.69 20.51
N LYS A 168 -1.01 -19.74 19.86
CA LYS A 168 -0.17 -20.83 19.36
C LYS A 168 0.90 -20.36 18.38
N SER A 169 0.51 -19.48 17.46
CA SER A 169 1.39 -18.96 16.42
C SER A 169 2.45 -18.04 17.00
N GLU A 170 2.05 -17.11 17.87
CA GLU A 170 2.91 -16.10 18.49
C GLU A 170 3.97 -16.74 19.39
N PHE A 171 3.56 -17.69 20.23
CA PHE A 171 4.47 -18.36 21.17
C PHE A 171 5.08 -19.66 20.63
N ASN A 172 4.87 -19.97 19.35
CA ASN A 172 5.35 -21.18 18.68
C ASN A 172 5.04 -22.47 19.47
N MET A 173 3.83 -22.55 20.04
CA MET A 173 3.44 -23.69 20.88
C MET A 173 3.37 -24.97 20.04
N SER A 174 3.72 -26.12 20.63
CA SER A 174 3.51 -27.42 19.97
C SER A 174 2.03 -27.72 19.78
N GLU A 175 1.69 -28.65 18.89
CA GLU A 175 0.30 -29.12 18.74
C GLU A 175 -0.18 -29.83 20.00
N SER A 176 0.69 -30.63 20.63
CA SER A 176 0.38 -31.29 21.91
C SER A 176 0.11 -30.30 23.04
N CYS A 177 0.86 -29.20 23.11
CA CYS A 177 0.64 -28.14 24.09
C CYS A 177 -0.73 -27.48 23.89
N TYR A 178 -1.05 -27.12 22.64
CA TYR A 178 -2.36 -26.54 22.31
C TYR A 178 -3.51 -27.47 22.68
N ASN A 179 -3.45 -28.74 22.28
CA ASN A 179 -4.54 -29.69 22.56
C ASN A 179 -4.73 -29.89 24.07
N ARG A 180 -3.63 -29.97 24.83
CA ARG A 180 -3.69 -30.08 26.29
C ARG A 180 -4.24 -28.81 26.94
N MET A 181 -3.85 -27.63 26.45
CA MET A 181 -4.35 -26.35 26.92
C MET A 181 -5.85 -26.22 26.67
N VAL A 182 -6.32 -26.54 25.46
CA VAL A 182 -7.75 -26.50 25.10
C VAL A 182 -8.55 -27.48 25.96
N ALA A 183 -8.04 -28.69 26.21
CA ALA A 183 -8.70 -29.64 27.11
C ALA A 183 -8.82 -29.09 28.55
N ILE A 184 -7.78 -28.43 29.07
CA ILE A 184 -7.82 -27.77 30.38
C ILE A 184 -8.85 -26.63 30.38
N ILE A 185 -8.83 -25.77 29.36
CA ILE A 185 -9.79 -24.67 29.24
C ILE A 185 -11.22 -25.20 29.19
N LYS A 186 -11.52 -26.21 28.36
CA LYS A 186 -12.84 -26.85 28.28
C LYS A 186 -13.30 -27.38 29.65
N SER A 187 -12.40 -27.97 30.44
CA SER A 187 -12.73 -28.45 31.80
C SER A 187 -13.06 -27.34 32.80
N MET A 188 -12.70 -26.09 32.52
CA MET A 188 -13.03 -24.92 33.33
C MET A 188 -14.30 -24.20 32.86
N LEU A 189 -14.86 -24.58 31.70
CA LEU A 189 -16.05 -23.97 31.11
C LEU A 189 -17.32 -24.77 31.45
N PRO A 190 -18.52 -24.18 31.30
CA PRO A 190 -19.79 -24.89 31.47
C PRO A 190 -19.92 -26.09 30.50
N GLU A 191 -20.76 -27.06 30.85
CA GLU A 191 -20.99 -28.26 30.02
C GLU A 191 -21.49 -27.95 28.61
N SER A 192 -22.17 -26.82 28.42
CA SER A 192 -22.67 -26.32 27.13
C SER A 192 -21.59 -25.66 26.26
N GLU A 193 -20.29 -25.83 26.54
CA GLU A 193 -19.21 -25.23 25.77
C GLU A 193 -19.06 -25.83 24.37
N LYS A 194 -18.67 -24.99 23.41
CA LYS A 194 -18.60 -25.32 22.00
C LYS A 194 -17.18 -25.18 21.42
N LEU A 195 -16.13 -25.20 22.25
CA LEU A 195 -14.74 -25.13 21.75
C LEU A 195 -14.41 -26.38 20.91
N PRO A 196 -13.63 -26.23 19.83
CA PRO A 196 -13.05 -27.38 19.14
C PRO A 196 -12.20 -28.24 20.09
N GLU A 197 -12.18 -29.55 19.88
CA GLU A 197 -11.44 -30.49 20.74
C GLU A 197 -9.92 -30.35 20.64
N ASP A 198 -9.40 -29.92 19.47
CA ASP A 198 -7.98 -29.90 19.18
C ASP A 198 -7.60 -28.80 18.18
N PHE A 199 -6.29 -28.71 17.91
CA PHE A 199 -5.74 -27.80 16.92
C PHE A 199 -6.21 -28.10 15.50
N TYR A 200 -6.40 -29.37 15.14
CA TYR A 200 -6.81 -29.74 13.80
C TYR A 200 -8.21 -29.21 13.47
N ARG A 201 -9.17 -29.39 14.39
CA ARG A 201 -10.54 -28.84 14.25
C ARG A 201 -10.54 -27.32 14.32
N SER A 202 -9.80 -26.72 15.24
CA SER A 202 -9.62 -25.26 15.32
C SER A 202 -9.11 -24.68 13.99
N LYS A 203 -8.09 -25.33 13.41
CA LYS A 203 -7.49 -24.93 12.14
C LYS A 203 -8.44 -25.17 10.97
N THR A 204 -9.17 -26.27 10.95
CA THR A 204 -10.14 -26.59 9.89
C THR A 204 -11.25 -25.55 9.84
N MET A 205 -11.79 -25.16 10.99
CA MET A 205 -12.76 -24.07 11.12
C MET A 205 -12.23 -22.75 10.52
N ILE A 206 -11.01 -22.34 10.89
CA ILE A 206 -10.35 -21.14 10.33
C ILE A 206 -10.11 -21.28 8.81
N GLN A 207 -9.78 -22.47 8.33
CA GLN A 207 -9.57 -22.74 6.90
C GLN A 207 -10.87 -22.67 6.10
N GLU A 208 -12.00 -23.11 6.65
CA GLU A 208 -13.32 -23.03 6.02
C GLU A 208 -13.87 -21.59 5.94
N LEU A 209 -13.49 -20.74 6.90
CA LEU A 209 -13.64 -19.28 6.81
C LEU A 209 -12.69 -18.65 5.77
N GLY A 210 -11.88 -19.50 5.13
CA GLY A 210 -11.03 -19.18 4.00
C GLY A 210 -9.82 -18.31 4.36
N LEU A 211 -9.32 -18.48 5.58
CA LEU A 211 -7.99 -18.04 6.03
C LEU A 211 -6.92 -19.13 5.75
N GLY A 212 -7.28 -20.15 4.97
CA GLY A 212 -6.38 -21.22 4.53
C GLY A 212 -5.41 -20.80 3.42
N TYR A 213 -4.50 -21.72 3.10
CA TYR A 213 -3.56 -21.60 2.00
C TYR A 213 -3.22 -22.98 1.44
N GLU A 214 -2.87 -23.02 0.17
CA GLU A 214 -2.42 -24.21 -0.54
C GLU A 214 -0.91 -24.37 -0.38
N LYS A 215 -0.48 -25.61 -0.17
CA LYS A 215 0.94 -25.98 -0.13
C LYS A 215 1.31 -26.60 -1.47
N ILE A 216 2.17 -25.91 -2.21
CA ILE A 216 2.67 -26.38 -3.50
C ILE A 216 4.15 -26.72 -3.31
N ASP A 217 4.52 -27.96 -3.57
CA ASP A 217 5.91 -28.37 -3.47
C ASP A 217 6.73 -27.65 -4.54
N ALA A 218 7.95 -27.28 -4.21
CA ALA A 218 8.86 -26.58 -5.12
C ALA A 218 10.22 -27.27 -5.17
N CYS A 219 10.90 -27.16 -6.31
CA CYS A 219 12.30 -27.51 -6.37
C CYS A 219 13.12 -26.53 -5.50
N PRO A 220 14.02 -27.00 -4.60
CA PRO A 220 14.84 -26.11 -3.78
C PRO A 220 15.84 -25.27 -4.61
N ASN A 221 16.09 -25.65 -5.86
CA ASN A 221 16.86 -24.86 -6.81
C ASN A 221 15.99 -23.86 -7.59
N HIS A 222 14.71 -23.68 -7.25
CA HIS A 222 13.75 -22.79 -7.92
C HIS A 222 13.42 -23.15 -9.38
N CYS A 223 13.73 -24.38 -9.83
CA CYS A 223 13.57 -24.77 -11.24
C CYS A 223 12.11 -24.94 -11.69
N MET A 224 11.24 -25.44 -10.81
CA MET A 224 9.84 -25.75 -11.10
C MET A 224 9.01 -25.81 -9.82
N LEU A 225 7.70 -25.66 -9.97
CA LEU A 225 6.70 -26.08 -8.99
C LEU A 225 6.16 -27.46 -9.38
N TYR A 226 5.80 -28.27 -8.38
CA TYR A 226 5.01 -29.48 -8.58
C TYR A 226 3.53 -29.11 -8.52
N TYR A 227 3.05 -28.48 -9.58
CA TYR A 227 1.74 -27.84 -9.70
C TYR A 227 1.00 -28.40 -10.92
N LYS A 228 -0.33 -28.57 -10.80
CA LYS A 228 -1.22 -29.17 -11.82
C LYS A 228 -0.68 -30.49 -12.37
N GLU A 229 -0.23 -30.52 -13.62
CA GLU A 229 0.22 -31.72 -14.34
C GLU A 229 1.42 -32.38 -13.66
N THR A 230 2.21 -31.61 -12.91
CA THR A 230 3.41 -32.08 -12.19
C THR A 230 3.15 -32.34 -10.70
N SER A 231 1.90 -32.31 -10.25
CA SER A 231 1.55 -32.45 -8.83
C SER A 231 1.69 -33.89 -8.32
N ASP A 232 1.51 -34.90 -9.18
CA ASP A 232 1.58 -36.31 -8.82
C ASP A 232 2.93 -36.65 -8.18
N LYS A 233 2.88 -37.24 -6.98
CA LYS A 233 4.07 -37.49 -6.16
C LYS A 233 4.89 -38.69 -6.62
N THR A 234 4.27 -39.61 -7.34
CA THR A 234 4.88 -40.87 -7.79
C THR A 234 5.62 -40.62 -9.11
N SER A 235 4.95 -40.01 -10.08
CA SER A 235 5.51 -39.66 -11.38
C SER A 235 6.53 -38.53 -11.28
N TYR A 236 6.40 -37.62 -10.31
CA TYR A 236 7.31 -36.48 -10.13
C TYR A 236 7.98 -36.52 -8.75
N ALA A 237 8.71 -37.60 -8.48
CA ALA A 237 9.52 -37.76 -7.26
C ALA A 237 10.81 -36.91 -7.27
N ALA A 238 11.21 -36.37 -8.42
CA ALA A 238 12.37 -35.51 -8.59
C ALA A 238 12.10 -34.38 -9.61
N CYS A 239 12.90 -33.33 -9.54
CA CYS A 239 12.81 -32.18 -10.43
C CYS A 239 13.19 -32.58 -11.84
N THR A 240 12.29 -32.37 -12.81
CA THR A 240 12.53 -32.71 -14.22
C THR A 240 13.66 -31.90 -14.86
N MET A 241 13.98 -30.74 -14.29
CA MET A 241 14.99 -29.83 -14.83
C MET A 241 16.40 -30.03 -14.27
N CYS A 242 16.53 -30.43 -13.00
CA CYS A 242 17.84 -30.54 -12.34
C CYS A 242 18.05 -31.85 -11.57
N GLY A 243 17.10 -32.80 -11.65
CA GLY A 243 17.19 -34.09 -10.98
C GLY A 243 17.12 -34.06 -9.45
N HIS A 244 16.97 -32.89 -8.81
CA HIS A 244 16.95 -32.80 -7.36
C HIS A 244 15.72 -33.54 -6.81
N PRO A 245 15.88 -34.43 -5.81
CA PRO A 245 14.75 -35.12 -5.18
C PRO A 245 13.71 -34.14 -4.65
N ARG A 246 12.42 -34.45 -4.83
CA ARG A 246 11.32 -33.64 -4.30
C ARG A 246 11.27 -33.72 -2.78
N PHE A 247 11.50 -34.91 -2.23
CA PHE A 247 11.33 -35.23 -0.81
C PHE A 247 12.66 -35.47 -0.09
N LYS A 248 12.70 -35.13 1.19
CA LYS A 248 13.83 -35.39 2.09
C LYS A 248 13.96 -36.89 2.38
N PRO A 249 15.17 -37.44 2.51
CA PRO A 249 15.38 -38.84 2.88
C PRO A 249 14.81 -39.10 4.28
N LYS A 250 14.16 -40.26 4.46
CA LYS A 250 13.68 -40.71 5.77
C LYS A 250 14.87 -41.27 6.57
N ALA A 251 14.97 -40.93 7.85
CA ALA A 251 15.89 -41.59 8.76
C ALA A 251 15.25 -42.89 9.26
N GLY A 252 15.80 -44.04 8.89
CA GLY A 252 15.36 -45.38 9.34
C GLY A 252 14.21 -45.95 8.51
N ASP A 253 14.45 -47.10 7.86
CA ASP A 253 13.47 -47.88 7.10
C ASP A 253 12.41 -48.50 8.02
N THR A 254 11.41 -47.73 8.42
CA THR A 254 10.14 -48.29 8.91
C THR A 254 9.04 -48.01 7.91
N ILE A 255 8.52 -49.11 7.36
CA ILE A 255 7.63 -49.27 6.20
C ILE A 255 6.20 -48.74 6.42
N ASN A 256 5.95 -47.89 7.42
CA ASN A 256 4.64 -47.29 7.63
C ASN A 256 4.74 -45.77 7.89
N SER A 257 4.39 -44.96 6.88
CA SER A 257 3.57 -43.73 7.04
C SER A 257 3.56 -42.85 5.79
N SER A 258 2.36 -42.35 5.48
CA SER A 258 1.91 -41.52 4.36
C SER A 258 2.50 -40.09 4.25
N ARG A 259 3.60 -39.76 4.92
CA ARG A 259 4.15 -38.38 4.93
C ARG A 259 5.56 -38.28 4.33
N CYS A 260 5.64 -38.08 3.02
CA CYS A 260 6.84 -37.57 2.35
C CYS A 260 6.96 -36.05 2.61
N VAL A 261 8.10 -35.60 3.12
CA VAL A 261 8.35 -34.18 3.43
C VAL A 261 9.11 -33.53 2.27
N PRO A 262 8.56 -32.55 1.56
CA PRO A 262 9.24 -31.88 0.45
C PRO A 262 10.40 -31.01 0.95
N TYR A 263 11.40 -30.78 0.09
CA TYR A 263 12.52 -29.89 0.40
C TYR A 263 12.12 -28.41 0.49
N SER A 264 11.18 -27.99 -0.34
CA SER A 264 10.72 -26.60 -0.44
C SER A 264 9.22 -26.56 -0.72
N ILE A 265 8.53 -25.58 -0.13
CA ILE A 265 7.07 -25.44 -0.22
C ILE A 265 6.74 -23.96 -0.46
N LEU A 266 6.09 -23.67 -1.58
CA LEU A 266 5.37 -22.43 -1.80
C LEU A 266 4.06 -22.47 -1.03
N ARG A 267 3.76 -21.41 -0.27
CA ARG A 267 2.40 -21.20 0.26
C ARG A 267 1.67 -20.25 -0.66
N TYR A 268 0.61 -20.73 -1.29
CA TYR A 268 -0.22 -19.97 -2.19
C TYR A 268 -1.57 -19.67 -1.54
N PHE A 269 -1.95 -18.41 -1.59
CA PHE A 269 -3.19 -17.89 -1.06
C PHE A 269 -4.02 -17.37 -2.23
N SER A 270 -5.04 -18.14 -2.62
CA SER A 270 -5.96 -17.78 -3.69
C SER A 270 -6.63 -16.42 -3.40
N ILE A 271 -6.67 -15.56 -4.42
CA ILE A 271 -7.21 -14.20 -4.31
C ILE A 271 -8.72 -14.17 -4.55
N THR A 272 -9.27 -15.12 -5.32
CA THR A 272 -10.68 -15.16 -5.70
C THR A 272 -11.62 -15.15 -4.50
N PRO A 273 -11.48 -16.04 -3.50
CA PRO A 273 -12.36 -16.04 -2.33
C PRO A 273 -12.21 -14.77 -1.48
N ARG A 274 -11.06 -14.09 -1.55
CA ARG A 274 -10.81 -12.86 -0.79
C ARG A 274 -11.53 -11.67 -1.40
N PHE A 275 -11.52 -11.56 -2.73
CA PHE A 275 -12.29 -10.54 -3.43
C PHE A 275 -13.80 -10.77 -3.27
N GLN A 276 -14.26 -12.01 -3.36
CA GLN A 276 -15.67 -12.34 -3.08
C GLN A 276 -16.11 -11.88 -1.68
N ARG A 277 -15.23 -12.01 -0.67
CA ARG A 277 -15.53 -11.52 0.70
C ARG A 277 -15.66 -10.01 0.80
N LEU A 278 -14.92 -9.25 0.00
CA LEU A 278 -15.10 -7.79 -0.05
C LEU A 278 -16.53 -7.43 -0.50
N PHE A 279 -17.14 -8.25 -1.37
CA PHE A 279 -18.53 -8.06 -1.80
C PHE A 279 -19.56 -8.67 -0.83
N MET A 280 -19.20 -9.68 -0.05
CA MET A 280 -20.10 -10.32 0.93
C MET A 280 -20.33 -9.48 2.19
N SER A 281 -19.47 -8.49 2.47
CA SER A 281 -19.66 -7.50 3.54
C SER A 281 -20.30 -6.24 2.96
N LYS A 282 -21.44 -5.82 3.51
CA LYS A 282 -22.17 -4.63 3.05
C LYS A 282 -21.30 -3.37 3.08
N ASN A 283 -20.52 -3.20 4.16
CA ASN A 283 -19.64 -2.04 4.35
C ASN A 283 -18.51 -2.01 3.32
N ASN A 284 -17.88 -3.16 3.03
CA ASN A 284 -16.84 -3.22 2.01
C ASN A 284 -17.41 -3.09 0.59
N ALA A 285 -18.53 -3.76 0.30
CA ALA A 285 -19.13 -3.83 -1.03
C ALA A 285 -19.53 -2.45 -1.57
N GLN A 286 -20.06 -1.58 -0.70
CA GLN A 286 -20.37 -0.19 -1.05
C GLN A 286 -19.14 0.55 -1.60
N TYR A 287 -17.96 0.36 -0.99
CA TYR A 287 -16.73 1.04 -1.39
C TYR A 287 -16.00 0.38 -2.56
N MET A 288 -16.35 -0.84 -2.96
CA MET A 288 -15.75 -1.51 -4.13
C MET A 288 -16.10 -0.83 -5.48
N LYS A 289 -17.01 0.14 -5.47
CA LYS A 289 -17.33 1.02 -6.59
C LYS A 289 -16.77 2.44 -6.45
N TRP A 290 -16.01 2.73 -5.38
CA TRP A 290 -15.59 4.10 -5.07
C TRP A 290 -14.76 4.75 -6.19
N HIS A 291 -13.97 3.98 -6.93
CA HIS A 291 -13.23 4.52 -8.08
C HIS A 291 -14.12 5.20 -9.14
N VAL A 292 -15.40 4.79 -9.27
CA VAL A 292 -16.41 5.43 -10.13
C VAL A 292 -17.27 6.41 -9.33
N ASP A 293 -17.81 5.98 -8.19
CA ASP A 293 -18.83 6.73 -7.45
C ASP A 293 -18.23 7.84 -6.54
N GLY A 294 -16.91 7.82 -6.33
CA GLY A 294 -16.22 8.71 -5.41
C GLY A 294 -16.08 10.14 -5.94
N VAL A 295 -16.39 11.13 -5.10
CA VAL A 295 -16.26 12.55 -5.45
C VAL A 295 -14.78 12.96 -5.49
N ARG A 296 -14.41 13.73 -6.52
CA ARG A 296 -13.12 14.40 -6.62
C ARG A 296 -13.31 15.88 -6.31
N HIS A 297 -12.53 16.42 -5.38
CA HIS A 297 -12.62 17.84 -5.02
C HIS A 297 -11.87 18.73 -6.01
N ASP A 298 -10.85 18.19 -6.67
CA ASP A 298 -10.02 18.90 -7.67
C ASP A 298 -9.64 17.92 -8.79
N GLU A 299 -10.20 18.12 -9.98
CA GLU A 299 -9.91 17.28 -11.15
C GLU A 299 -8.49 17.48 -11.72
N SER A 300 -7.81 18.55 -11.32
CA SER A 300 -6.42 18.81 -11.73
C SER A 300 -5.40 17.99 -10.94
N VAL A 301 -5.83 17.35 -9.84
CA VAL A 301 -4.98 16.57 -8.94
C VAL A 301 -5.37 15.09 -9.00
N ILE A 302 -4.38 14.23 -9.19
CA ILE A 302 -4.56 12.77 -9.08
C ILE A 302 -4.67 12.43 -7.59
N THR A 303 -5.86 12.04 -7.14
CA THR A 303 -6.13 11.65 -5.75
C THR A 303 -6.28 10.13 -5.60
N HIS A 304 -6.49 9.44 -6.71
CA HIS A 304 -6.66 8.00 -6.78
C HIS A 304 -6.09 7.44 -8.09
N PRO A 305 -5.62 6.16 -8.14
CA PRO A 305 -5.13 5.56 -9.39
C PRO A 305 -6.09 5.63 -10.58
N ALA A 306 -7.40 5.65 -10.33
CA ALA A 306 -8.43 5.80 -11.37
C ALA A 306 -8.40 7.16 -12.08
N ASP A 307 -7.80 8.18 -11.47
CA ASP A 307 -7.67 9.52 -12.05
C ASP A 307 -6.55 9.56 -13.10
N ALA A 308 -5.63 8.59 -13.07
CA ALA A 308 -4.45 8.55 -13.92
C ALA A 308 -4.75 8.00 -15.32
N ASP A 309 -4.01 8.50 -16.33
CA ASP A 309 -4.15 8.11 -17.73
C ASP A 309 -4.03 6.61 -17.97
N ALA A 310 -3.18 5.91 -17.20
CA ALA A 310 -2.97 4.47 -17.35
C ALA A 310 -4.24 3.67 -17.03
N TRP A 311 -5.03 4.10 -16.05
CA TRP A 311 -6.31 3.47 -15.72
C TRP A 311 -7.37 3.82 -16.76
N LYS A 312 -7.49 5.12 -17.08
CA LYS A 312 -8.46 5.60 -18.08
C LYS A 312 -8.28 4.92 -19.43
N GLN A 313 -7.02 4.77 -19.87
CA GLN A 313 -6.72 4.04 -21.11
C GLN A 313 -7.05 2.56 -21.00
N PHE A 314 -6.79 1.92 -19.85
CA PHE A 314 -7.16 0.52 -19.65
C PHE A 314 -8.67 0.33 -19.79
N ASP A 315 -9.46 1.17 -19.13
CA ASP A 315 -10.93 1.12 -19.19
C ASP A 315 -11.45 1.40 -20.60
N ALA A 316 -10.87 2.36 -21.32
CA ALA A 316 -11.21 2.65 -22.72
C ALA A 316 -10.81 1.52 -23.68
N THR A 317 -9.75 0.76 -23.38
CA THR A 317 -9.33 -0.37 -24.22
C THR A 317 -10.18 -1.61 -23.95
N HIS A 318 -10.64 -1.79 -22.72
CA HIS A 318 -11.38 -2.97 -22.25
C HIS A 318 -12.78 -2.58 -21.77
N GLU A 319 -13.58 -1.97 -22.64
CA GLU A 319 -14.88 -1.40 -22.29
C GLU A 319 -15.83 -2.43 -21.63
N VAL A 320 -15.86 -3.67 -22.14
CA VAL A 320 -16.70 -4.74 -21.56
C VAL A 320 -16.30 -5.05 -20.11
N PHE A 321 -15.01 -5.00 -19.79
CA PHE A 321 -14.54 -5.15 -18.42
C PHE A 321 -14.91 -3.92 -17.57
N ALA A 322 -14.74 -2.71 -18.12
CA ALA A 322 -14.97 -1.47 -17.40
C ALA A 322 -16.45 -1.16 -17.12
N GLN A 323 -17.35 -1.62 -18.00
CA GLN A 323 -18.81 -1.47 -17.86
C GLN A 323 -19.33 -2.05 -16.54
N GLU A 324 -18.77 -3.17 -16.10
CA GLU A 324 -19.05 -3.70 -14.77
C GLU A 324 -18.10 -3.05 -13.74
N SER A 325 -18.57 -1.95 -13.15
CA SER A 325 -17.83 -1.19 -12.11
C SER A 325 -17.39 -2.03 -10.91
N ARG A 326 -18.01 -3.19 -10.63
CA ARG A 326 -17.59 -4.08 -9.55
C ARG A 326 -16.41 -4.97 -9.91
N ASN A 327 -15.95 -4.96 -11.16
CA ASN A 327 -14.74 -5.68 -11.54
C ASN A 327 -13.50 -5.11 -10.85
N VAL A 328 -12.62 -6.00 -10.41
CA VAL A 328 -11.53 -5.65 -9.49
C VAL A 328 -10.26 -5.30 -10.26
N ARG A 329 -9.68 -4.15 -9.95
CA ARG A 329 -8.42 -3.67 -10.54
C ARG A 329 -7.31 -3.74 -9.50
N LEU A 330 -6.21 -4.38 -9.88
CA LEU A 330 -5.20 -4.84 -8.93
C LEU A 330 -3.85 -4.17 -9.16
N GLY A 331 -3.16 -3.89 -8.06
CA GLY A 331 -1.71 -3.68 -8.02
C GLY A 331 -1.00 -4.87 -7.38
N LEU A 332 0.21 -5.16 -7.84
CA LEU A 332 1.05 -6.22 -7.26
C LEU A 332 2.38 -5.64 -6.76
N CYS A 333 2.83 -6.05 -5.58
CA CYS A 333 4.18 -5.74 -5.12
C CYS A 333 4.86 -6.95 -4.50
N THR A 334 6.19 -6.95 -4.52
CA THR A 334 7.01 -8.00 -3.89
C THR A 334 8.38 -7.46 -3.53
N ASP A 335 8.92 -7.93 -2.41
CA ASP A 335 10.28 -7.66 -1.97
C ASP A 335 10.80 -8.83 -1.12
N GLY A 336 12.12 -8.91 -0.97
CA GLY A 336 12.77 -9.88 -0.09
C GLY A 336 12.75 -9.42 1.37
N PHE A 337 12.28 -10.28 2.26
CA PHE A 337 12.20 -10.03 3.69
C PHE A 337 12.93 -11.11 4.51
N ASN A 338 13.59 -10.72 5.60
CA ASN A 338 14.19 -11.64 6.57
C ASN A 338 13.32 -11.73 7.83
N PRO A 339 12.58 -12.84 8.06
CA PRO A 339 11.73 -13.04 9.23
C PRO A 339 12.51 -13.27 10.52
N PHE A 340 13.81 -13.56 10.45
CA PHE A 340 14.64 -13.91 11.61
C PHE A 340 15.63 -12.79 11.94
N SER A 341 15.28 -11.53 11.70
CA SER A 341 16.14 -10.36 11.92
C SER A 341 16.77 -10.39 13.32
N GLY A 342 18.01 -10.89 13.42
CA GLY A 342 18.70 -11.24 14.68
C GLY A 342 19.61 -12.46 14.58
N SER A 343 19.38 -13.39 13.64
CA SER A 343 20.27 -14.54 13.42
C SER A 343 21.46 -14.19 12.51
N LYS A 344 22.63 -14.81 12.75
CA LYS A 344 23.85 -14.63 11.93
C LYS A 344 23.72 -15.20 10.50
N THR A 345 22.68 -15.98 10.21
CA THR A 345 22.46 -16.62 8.91
C THR A 345 21.53 -15.77 8.03
N PRO A 346 21.96 -15.38 6.82
CA PRO A 346 21.09 -14.64 5.90
C PRO A 346 19.95 -15.56 5.43
N TYR A 347 18.72 -15.20 5.79
CA TYR A 347 17.49 -15.85 5.32
C TYR A 347 16.61 -14.81 4.63
N SER A 348 16.27 -15.03 3.37
CA SER A 348 15.35 -14.16 2.63
C SER A 348 14.17 -14.99 2.14
N CYS A 349 12.97 -14.66 2.62
CA CYS A 349 11.70 -15.10 2.03
C CYS A 349 11.10 -13.97 1.20
N TRP A 350 10.23 -14.33 0.24
CA TRP A 350 9.68 -13.37 -0.70
C TRP A 350 8.15 -13.43 -0.67
N PRO A 351 7.48 -12.53 0.05
CA PRO A 351 6.05 -12.34 -0.09
C PRO A 351 5.70 -11.66 -1.42
N VAL A 352 4.56 -12.03 -1.99
CA VAL A 352 3.90 -11.31 -3.09
C VAL A 352 2.56 -10.83 -2.59
N PHE A 353 2.35 -9.52 -2.62
CA PHE A 353 1.11 -8.88 -2.20
C PHE A 353 0.31 -8.40 -3.42
N VAL A 354 -1.02 -8.45 -3.28
CA VAL A 354 -1.99 -7.96 -4.25
C VAL A 354 -2.95 -7.02 -3.53
N THR A 355 -3.18 -5.84 -4.11
CA THR A 355 -4.03 -4.79 -3.53
C THR A 355 -5.14 -4.42 -4.52
N PRO A 356 -6.42 -4.44 -4.11
CA PRO A 356 -7.52 -3.93 -4.91
C PRO A 356 -7.58 -2.40 -4.84
N TYR A 357 -7.44 -1.75 -5.99
CA TYR A 357 -7.54 -0.30 -6.12
C TYR A 357 -8.97 0.20 -6.34
N ASN A 358 -9.98 -0.65 -6.18
CA ASN A 358 -11.37 -0.22 -6.28
C ASN A 358 -11.80 0.69 -5.13
N LEU A 359 -11.16 0.49 -3.97
CA LEU A 359 -11.46 1.10 -2.69
C LEU A 359 -10.92 2.54 -2.61
N PRO A 360 -11.49 3.40 -1.74
CA PRO A 360 -10.98 4.76 -1.54
C PRO A 360 -9.53 4.77 -1.03
N PRO A 361 -8.78 5.87 -1.25
CA PRO A 361 -7.40 6.02 -0.77
C PRO A 361 -7.22 5.74 0.72
N SER A 362 -8.21 6.09 1.54
CA SER A 362 -8.20 5.87 2.98
C SER A 362 -8.31 4.39 3.38
N MET A 363 -8.77 3.52 2.47
CA MET A 363 -8.96 2.08 2.70
C MET A 363 -7.95 1.24 1.93
N CYS A 364 -7.70 1.51 0.64
CA CYS A 364 -6.95 0.60 -0.24
C CYS A 364 -5.52 0.30 0.24
N MET A 365 -4.91 1.20 1.02
CA MET A 365 -3.57 1.02 1.59
C MET A 365 -3.56 0.50 3.04
N ARG A 366 -4.72 0.23 3.65
CA ARG A 366 -4.76 -0.38 4.99
C ARG A 366 -4.41 -1.87 4.91
N ARG A 367 -3.84 -2.40 5.99
CA ARG A 367 -3.31 -3.77 6.06
C ARG A 367 -4.38 -4.83 5.76
N GLU A 368 -5.65 -4.55 6.05
CA GLU A 368 -6.80 -5.44 5.85
C GLU A 368 -7.13 -5.64 4.36
N TYR A 369 -6.73 -4.70 3.50
CA TYR A 369 -6.98 -4.73 2.05
C TYR A 369 -5.72 -5.03 1.24
N ILE A 370 -4.61 -5.36 1.88
CA ILE A 370 -3.37 -5.80 1.23
C ILE A 370 -3.25 -7.32 1.39
N PHE A 371 -3.50 -8.05 0.32
CA PHE A 371 -3.58 -9.51 0.37
C PHE A 371 -2.23 -10.18 0.06
N LEU A 372 -1.71 -10.94 1.02
CA LEU A 372 -0.58 -11.85 0.76
C LEU A 372 -1.02 -12.98 -0.14
N SER A 373 -0.63 -12.98 -1.42
CA SER A 373 -0.99 -14.03 -2.39
C SER A 373 0.02 -15.17 -2.43
N LEU A 374 1.31 -14.89 -2.29
CA LEU A 374 2.35 -15.92 -2.32
C LEU A 374 3.34 -15.68 -1.17
N LEU A 375 3.76 -16.76 -0.52
CA LEU A 375 4.93 -16.75 0.36
C LEU A 375 5.97 -17.74 -0.17
N ILE A 376 6.95 -17.20 -0.88
CA ILE A 376 8.03 -17.96 -1.50
C ILE A 376 9.08 -18.30 -0.43
N PRO A 377 9.47 -19.57 -0.30
CA PRO A 377 10.40 -20.01 0.74
C PRO A 377 11.83 -19.52 0.47
N GLY A 378 12.53 -19.15 1.55
CA GLY A 378 13.96 -18.86 1.54
C GLY A 378 14.83 -20.12 1.62
N PRO A 379 16.16 -19.98 1.84
CA PRO A 379 16.85 -18.76 2.26
C PRO A 379 17.33 -17.86 1.12
N LYS A 380 17.32 -18.35 -0.13
CA LYS A 380 17.85 -17.62 -1.31
C LYS A 380 16.73 -16.90 -2.05
N SER A 381 17.07 -15.75 -2.64
CA SER A 381 16.16 -15.05 -3.56
C SER A 381 15.86 -15.93 -4.78
N PRO A 382 14.60 -15.97 -5.25
CA PRO A 382 14.25 -16.67 -6.49
C PRO A 382 14.89 -16.01 -7.72
N GLY A 383 15.31 -14.74 -7.63
CA GLY A 383 15.98 -14.02 -8.71
C GLY A 383 15.21 -14.09 -10.02
N LYS A 384 15.89 -14.51 -11.10
CA LYS A 384 15.28 -14.67 -12.43
C LYS A 384 14.18 -15.74 -12.50
N ARG A 385 14.07 -16.61 -11.48
CA ARG A 385 13.10 -17.71 -11.41
C ARG A 385 11.84 -17.34 -10.62
N LEU A 386 11.63 -16.06 -10.33
CA LEU A 386 10.41 -15.57 -9.68
C LEU A 386 9.13 -16.03 -10.40
N ASP A 387 9.15 -16.05 -11.74
CA ASP A 387 8.02 -16.49 -12.57
C ASP A 387 7.52 -17.90 -12.26
N VAL A 388 8.43 -18.81 -11.91
CA VAL A 388 8.06 -20.18 -11.52
C VAL A 388 7.07 -20.14 -10.35
N TYR A 389 7.28 -19.22 -9.40
CA TYR A 389 6.42 -19.06 -8.24
C TYR A 389 5.16 -18.24 -8.48
N LEU A 390 5.19 -17.33 -9.47
CA LEU A 390 4.01 -16.54 -9.85
C LEU A 390 2.97 -17.38 -10.61
N ARG A 391 3.33 -18.57 -11.11
CA ARG A 391 2.45 -19.39 -11.96
C ARG A 391 1.03 -19.61 -11.41
N PRO A 392 0.81 -20.01 -10.13
CA PRO A 392 -0.54 -20.21 -9.62
C PRO A 392 -1.38 -18.93 -9.63
N LEU A 393 -0.76 -17.79 -9.29
CA LEU A 393 -1.42 -16.48 -9.32
C LEU A 393 -1.79 -16.05 -10.75
N ILE A 394 -0.89 -16.26 -11.73
CA ILE A 394 -1.18 -15.93 -13.13
C ILE A 394 -2.31 -16.81 -13.67
N ASP A 395 -2.31 -18.11 -13.36
CA ASP A 395 -3.39 -19.00 -13.79
C ASP A 395 -4.75 -18.58 -13.18
N GLU A 396 -4.78 -18.16 -11.92
CA GLU A 396 -5.99 -17.62 -11.29
C GLU A 396 -6.44 -16.29 -11.91
N LEU A 397 -5.51 -15.37 -12.20
CA LEU A 397 -5.82 -14.11 -12.88
C LEU A 397 -6.37 -14.31 -14.30
N LYS A 398 -5.91 -15.34 -15.03
CA LYS A 398 -6.45 -15.70 -16.35
C LYS A 398 -7.89 -16.19 -16.22
N VAL A 399 -8.20 -17.05 -15.25
CA VAL A 399 -9.58 -17.51 -15.00
C VAL A 399 -10.49 -16.33 -14.65
N LEU A 400 -10.04 -15.43 -13.77
CA LEU A 400 -10.78 -14.23 -13.39
C LEU A 400 -11.02 -13.27 -14.57
N TRP A 401 -10.08 -13.18 -15.51
CA TRP A 401 -10.23 -12.34 -16.69
C TRP A 401 -11.13 -12.97 -17.76
N ASP A 402 -10.85 -14.22 -18.15
CA ASP A 402 -11.53 -14.89 -19.26
C ASP A 402 -12.98 -15.23 -18.89
N ASN A 403 -13.15 -15.94 -17.77
CA ASN A 403 -14.44 -16.49 -17.34
C ASN A 403 -15.13 -15.61 -16.30
N GLY A 404 -14.36 -15.06 -15.36
CA GLY A 404 -14.91 -14.46 -14.13
C GLY A 404 -15.42 -15.51 -13.14
N VAL A 405 -15.99 -15.03 -12.04
CA VAL A 405 -16.63 -15.86 -11.02
C VAL A 405 -17.92 -15.23 -10.50
N THR A 406 -18.98 -16.04 -10.37
CA THR A 406 -20.23 -15.59 -9.75
C THR A 406 -19.99 -15.15 -8.33
N THR A 407 -20.35 -13.90 -8.03
CA THR A 407 -20.10 -13.23 -6.75
C THR A 407 -21.36 -12.53 -6.31
N TYR A 408 -21.64 -12.56 -5.01
CA TYR A 408 -22.79 -11.87 -4.42
C TYR A 408 -22.33 -10.53 -3.86
N ASP A 409 -22.97 -9.46 -4.32
CA ASP A 409 -22.81 -8.11 -3.80
C ASP A 409 -23.85 -7.88 -2.70
N ALA A 410 -23.41 -7.85 -1.44
CA ALA A 410 -24.28 -7.67 -0.28
C ALA A 410 -24.82 -6.24 -0.16
N TRP A 411 -24.19 -5.25 -0.79
CA TRP A 411 -24.69 -3.88 -0.83
C TRP A 411 -25.86 -3.75 -1.81
N GLN A 412 -25.72 -4.29 -3.03
CA GLN A 412 -26.77 -4.25 -4.05
C GLN A 412 -27.76 -5.42 -3.96
N LYS A 413 -27.47 -6.42 -3.14
CA LYS A 413 -28.20 -7.70 -3.03
C LYS A 413 -28.38 -8.41 -4.37
N LYS A 414 -27.33 -8.44 -5.18
CA LYS A 414 -27.35 -9.03 -6.54
C LYS A 414 -26.14 -9.90 -6.79
N ASN A 415 -26.32 -10.97 -7.55
CA ASN A 415 -25.20 -11.72 -8.09
C ASN A 415 -24.68 -11.03 -9.36
N PHE A 416 -23.38 -11.13 -9.56
CA PHE A 416 -22.73 -10.65 -10.78
C PHE A 416 -21.53 -11.53 -11.10
N ASN A 417 -21.08 -11.47 -12.34
CA ASN A 417 -19.87 -12.17 -12.76
C ASN A 417 -18.64 -11.28 -12.51
N MET A 418 -17.99 -11.46 -11.36
CA MET A 418 -16.82 -10.68 -10.99
C MET A 418 -15.62 -11.11 -11.83
N LYS A 419 -15.02 -10.14 -12.52
CA LYS A 419 -13.71 -10.27 -13.16
C LYS A 419 -12.65 -9.48 -12.40
N ALA A 420 -11.38 -9.80 -12.65
CA ALA A 420 -10.26 -9.05 -12.10
C ALA A 420 -9.13 -8.85 -13.12
N ALA A 421 -8.44 -7.73 -13.02
CA ALA A 421 -7.30 -7.38 -13.87
C ALA A 421 -6.14 -6.79 -13.07
N LEU A 422 -4.93 -7.27 -13.35
CA LEU A 422 -3.69 -6.69 -12.82
C LEU A 422 -3.25 -5.51 -13.68
N LEU A 423 -3.32 -4.30 -13.14
CA LEU A 423 -2.94 -3.11 -13.90
C LEU A 423 -1.43 -2.94 -13.98
N TRP A 424 -0.73 -3.07 -12.86
CA TRP A 424 0.72 -2.90 -12.80
C TRP A 424 1.35 -3.53 -11.57
N THR A 425 2.67 -3.65 -11.60
CA THR A 425 3.48 -3.97 -10.43
C THR A 425 4.13 -2.72 -9.84
N ILE A 426 4.40 -2.70 -8.53
CA ILE A 426 5.19 -1.67 -7.84
C ILE A 426 6.35 -2.35 -7.12
N SER A 427 7.58 -1.89 -7.36
CA SER A 427 8.78 -2.52 -6.83
C SER A 427 9.96 -1.55 -6.80
N ASP A 428 10.98 -1.83 -5.98
CA ASP A 428 12.27 -1.16 -6.14
C ASP A 428 12.91 -1.49 -7.51
N PHE A 429 14.07 -0.87 -7.82
CA PHE A 429 14.69 -1.08 -9.13
C PHE A 429 15.24 -2.50 -9.33
N LEU A 430 15.59 -3.23 -8.28
CA LEU A 430 16.10 -4.60 -8.41
C LEU A 430 14.96 -5.59 -8.65
N ALA A 431 13.91 -5.52 -7.84
CA ALA A 431 12.69 -6.31 -7.99
C ALA A 431 11.95 -5.97 -9.29
N TYR A 432 12.04 -4.72 -9.79
CA TYR A 432 11.58 -4.36 -11.13
C TYR A 432 12.20 -5.27 -12.20
N GLY A 433 13.52 -5.52 -12.12
CA GLY A 433 14.20 -6.40 -13.06
C GLY A 433 13.77 -7.86 -12.92
N MET A 434 13.46 -8.29 -11.70
CA MET A 434 12.91 -9.62 -11.43
C MET A 434 11.50 -9.80 -11.96
N LEU A 435 10.64 -8.77 -11.94
CA LEU A 435 9.25 -8.84 -12.40
C LEU A 435 9.11 -8.62 -13.91
N SER A 436 9.82 -7.65 -14.46
CA SER A 436 9.73 -7.28 -15.88
C SER A 436 10.51 -8.21 -16.80
N GLY A 437 11.57 -8.84 -16.30
CA GLY A 437 12.54 -9.53 -17.13
C GLY A 437 13.54 -8.60 -17.82
N TRP A 438 13.54 -7.30 -17.51
CA TRP A 438 14.57 -6.35 -17.95
C TRP A 438 15.77 -6.35 -17.00
N SER A 439 16.99 -6.38 -17.50
CA SER A 439 18.17 -6.23 -16.65
C SER A 439 18.30 -4.79 -16.16
N THR A 440 18.46 -4.62 -14.86
CA THR A 440 18.69 -3.32 -14.21
C THR A 440 20.18 -3.00 -14.08
N HIS A 441 21.03 -3.79 -14.73
CA HIS A 441 22.47 -3.61 -14.79
C HIS A 441 22.93 -3.22 -16.20
N GLY A 442 24.11 -2.62 -16.28
CA GLY A 442 24.70 -2.25 -17.56
C GLY A 442 24.17 -0.92 -18.11
N ARG A 443 24.73 -0.49 -19.24
CA ARG A 443 24.49 0.84 -19.84
C ARG A 443 23.00 1.06 -20.13
N LEU A 444 22.31 0.01 -20.56
CA LEU A 444 20.91 0.00 -20.96
C LEU A 444 19.94 -0.27 -19.79
N SER A 445 20.35 -0.05 -18.53
CA SER A 445 19.52 -0.40 -17.37
C SER A 445 18.17 0.32 -17.34
N CYS A 446 18.06 1.53 -17.90
CA CYS A 446 16.81 2.28 -17.94
C CYS A 446 15.82 1.64 -18.92
N PRO A 447 14.67 1.10 -18.46
CA PRO A 447 13.69 0.43 -19.31
C PRO A 447 12.90 1.41 -20.19
N ILE A 448 12.97 2.70 -19.90
CA ILE A 448 12.30 3.77 -20.67
C ILE A 448 13.21 4.25 -21.81
N CYS A 449 14.47 4.53 -21.52
CA CYS A 449 15.42 5.01 -22.53
C CYS A 449 15.92 3.87 -23.43
N MET A 450 16.05 2.65 -22.89
CA MET A 450 16.56 1.47 -23.59
C MET A 450 17.87 1.77 -24.35
N LYS A 451 18.01 1.32 -25.60
CA LYS A 451 19.17 1.60 -26.46
C LYS A 451 19.41 3.09 -26.75
N ASN A 452 18.38 3.93 -26.62
CA ASN A 452 18.47 5.37 -26.84
C ASN A 452 19.03 6.13 -25.63
N THR A 453 19.55 5.42 -24.62
CA THR A 453 20.18 6.03 -23.45
C THR A 453 21.46 6.80 -23.80
N LYS A 454 21.57 8.01 -23.23
CA LYS A 454 22.78 8.84 -23.26
C LYS A 454 23.77 8.52 -22.12
N SER A 455 23.50 7.47 -21.36
CA SER A 455 24.37 7.04 -20.27
C SER A 455 25.78 6.71 -20.77
N PHE A 456 26.76 6.95 -19.90
CA PHE A 456 28.18 6.71 -20.20
C PHE A 456 28.88 6.18 -18.96
N ARG A 457 30.06 5.57 -19.15
CA ARG A 457 30.88 5.09 -18.04
C ARG A 457 31.84 6.20 -17.62
N LEU A 458 31.90 6.47 -16.33
CA LEU A 458 32.89 7.37 -15.73
C LEU A 458 34.30 6.77 -15.91
N GLN A 459 35.28 7.61 -16.25
CA GLN A 459 36.63 7.16 -16.58
C GLN A 459 37.38 6.75 -15.32
N HIS A 460 37.28 7.54 -14.24
CA HIS A 460 37.98 7.29 -12.98
C HIS A 460 37.10 6.52 -12.00
N GLY A 461 35.82 6.87 -11.88
CA GLY A 461 34.86 6.19 -11.02
C GLY A 461 34.43 4.80 -11.52
N ALA A 462 34.66 4.50 -12.80
CA ALA A 462 34.33 3.24 -13.48
C ALA A 462 32.85 2.79 -13.39
N LYS A 463 31.96 3.65 -12.90
CA LYS A 463 30.52 3.43 -12.78
C LYS A 463 29.78 3.97 -14.00
N LEU A 464 28.60 3.42 -14.26
CA LEU A 464 27.69 4.00 -15.23
C LEU A 464 27.03 5.24 -14.65
N CYS A 465 26.90 6.26 -15.49
CA CYS A 465 26.41 7.57 -15.14
C CYS A 465 25.29 7.99 -16.10
N TRP A 466 24.24 8.57 -15.53
CA TRP A 466 23.12 9.19 -16.24
C TRP A 466 23.11 10.71 -16.06
N PHE A 467 24.23 11.28 -15.63
CA PHE A 467 24.37 12.73 -15.53
C PHE A 467 24.06 13.37 -16.88
N ASP A 468 23.32 14.47 -16.82
CA ASP A 468 22.89 15.24 -17.98
C ASP A 468 21.95 14.52 -18.98
N CYS A 469 21.45 13.33 -18.65
CA CYS A 469 20.48 12.62 -19.50
C CYS A 469 19.04 13.15 -19.35
N HIS A 470 18.78 14.04 -18.39
CA HIS A 470 17.44 14.53 -18.06
C HIS A 470 17.03 15.78 -18.84
N ARG A 471 17.99 16.60 -19.32
CA ARG A 471 17.69 17.85 -20.03
C ARG A 471 16.88 17.65 -21.32
N GLN A 472 17.02 16.50 -21.97
CA GLN A 472 16.23 16.14 -23.16
C GLN A 472 14.72 16.05 -22.89
N TYR A 473 14.29 15.98 -21.61
CA TYR A 473 12.88 15.98 -21.21
C TYR A 473 12.29 17.37 -20.96
N LEU A 474 13.13 18.42 -20.88
CA LEU A 474 12.67 19.80 -20.71
C LEU A 474 12.01 20.34 -22.00
N PRO A 475 11.17 21.38 -21.96
CA PRO A 475 10.68 22.04 -23.17
C PRO A 475 11.82 22.54 -24.07
N ALA A 476 11.65 22.55 -25.39
CA ALA A 476 12.70 22.90 -26.35
C ALA A 476 13.32 24.30 -26.14
N GLY A 477 12.51 25.26 -25.69
CA GLY A 477 12.95 26.63 -25.37
C GLY A 477 13.54 26.80 -23.96
N HIS A 478 13.57 25.76 -23.12
CA HIS A 478 13.98 25.88 -21.73
C HIS A 478 15.46 26.29 -21.59
N ALA A 479 15.76 27.30 -20.76
CA ALA A 479 17.10 27.88 -20.63
C ALA A 479 18.19 26.84 -20.33
N PHE A 480 17.91 25.87 -19.44
CA PHE A 480 18.87 24.79 -19.10
C PHE A 480 19.30 23.94 -20.29
N ARG A 481 18.51 23.82 -21.37
CA ARG A 481 18.96 23.13 -22.60
C ARG A 481 20.14 23.83 -23.26
N ARG A 482 20.24 25.16 -23.11
CA ARG A 482 21.32 25.99 -23.67
C ARG A 482 22.44 26.27 -22.66
N ASP A 483 22.30 25.86 -21.40
CA ASP A 483 23.30 26.04 -20.37
C ASP A 483 24.53 25.16 -20.63
N ARG A 484 25.66 25.82 -20.90
CA ARG A 484 26.96 25.20 -21.25
C ARG A 484 27.93 25.12 -20.06
N TYR A 485 27.48 25.50 -18.86
CA TYR A 485 28.31 25.70 -17.68
C TYR A 485 27.87 24.85 -16.49
N SER A 486 26.58 24.85 -16.14
CA SER A 486 26.08 24.15 -14.94
C SER A 486 25.94 22.63 -15.11
N PHE A 487 25.88 22.16 -16.37
CA PHE A 487 25.73 20.74 -16.71
C PHE A 487 27.00 20.19 -17.38
N LYS A 488 26.86 19.28 -18.35
CA LYS A 488 28.01 18.76 -19.10
C LYS A 488 28.66 19.89 -19.90
N LYS A 489 29.97 20.04 -19.73
CA LYS A 489 30.74 21.19 -20.20
C LYS A 489 30.59 21.39 -21.71
N SER A 490 30.21 22.61 -22.09
CA SER A 490 30.11 23.02 -23.50
C SER A 490 29.09 22.25 -24.34
N ILE A 491 28.07 21.64 -23.73
CA ILE A 491 27.00 20.92 -24.44
C ILE A 491 25.69 21.71 -24.42
N VAL A 492 25.05 21.79 -25.59
CA VAL A 492 23.65 22.22 -25.77
C VAL A 492 22.81 20.99 -26.07
N GLU A 493 21.68 20.85 -25.38
CA GLU A 493 20.77 19.70 -25.50
C GLU A 493 19.61 20.00 -26.46
N ASN A 494 19.71 19.49 -27.68
CA ASN A 494 18.70 19.67 -28.73
C ASN A 494 17.87 18.41 -29.02
N SER A 495 18.17 17.28 -28.35
CA SER A 495 17.42 16.05 -28.58
C SER A 495 16.01 16.12 -28.00
N PHE A 496 15.14 15.31 -28.58
CA PHE A 496 13.83 15.01 -28.03
C PHE A 496 13.93 13.91 -26.97
N PRO A 497 12.94 13.83 -26.06
CA PRO A 497 12.81 12.69 -25.16
C PRO A 497 12.83 11.37 -25.95
N PRO A 498 13.47 10.29 -25.45
CA PRO A 498 13.37 8.97 -26.04
C PRO A 498 11.90 8.55 -26.17
N LYS A 499 11.51 8.02 -27.34
CA LYS A 499 10.17 7.49 -27.55
C LYS A 499 9.93 6.31 -26.62
N ARG A 500 8.88 6.37 -25.81
CA ARG A 500 8.42 5.22 -25.01
C ARG A 500 7.82 4.17 -25.93
N MET A 501 8.29 2.92 -25.82
CA MET A 501 7.72 1.80 -26.57
C MET A 501 6.37 1.39 -25.99
N SER A 502 5.41 1.08 -26.87
CA SER A 502 4.13 0.51 -26.44
C SER A 502 4.34 -0.92 -25.90
N GLY A 503 3.37 -1.42 -25.13
CA GLY A 503 3.44 -2.82 -24.67
C GLY A 503 3.39 -3.82 -25.83
N VAL A 504 2.65 -3.52 -26.89
CA VAL A 504 2.59 -4.30 -28.13
C VAL A 504 3.95 -4.32 -28.84
N ASP A 505 4.62 -3.18 -28.97
CA ASP A 505 5.96 -3.11 -29.57
C ASP A 505 6.98 -3.95 -28.78
N ILE A 506 6.90 -3.89 -27.44
CA ILE A 506 7.77 -4.66 -26.56
C ILE A 506 7.48 -6.16 -26.68
N LEU A 507 6.21 -6.58 -26.73
CA LEU A 507 5.84 -7.97 -26.91
C LEU A 507 6.39 -8.52 -28.24
N ASN A 508 6.21 -7.76 -29.33
CA ASN A 508 6.75 -8.12 -30.64
C ASN A 508 8.29 -8.24 -30.64
N GLU A 509 9.00 -7.41 -29.87
CA GLU A 509 10.46 -7.54 -29.68
C GLU A 509 10.80 -8.80 -28.88
N LEU A 510 10.05 -9.09 -27.81
CA LEU A 510 10.26 -10.26 -26.96
C LEU A 510 10.00 -11.57 -27.69
N ASP A 511 8.95 -11.64 -28.52
CA ASP A 511 8.62 -12.84 -29.30
C ASP A 511 9.76 -13.21 -30.27
N LYS A 512 10.34 -12.20 -30.94
CA LYS A 512 11.53 -12.39 -31.80
C LYS A 512 12.76 -12.86 -31.02
N LEU A 513 12.92 -12.39 -29.78
CA LEU A 513 14.03 -12.82 -28.91
C LEU A 513 13.82 -14.26 -28.41
N GLU A 514 12.57 -14.67 -28.14
CA GLU A 514 12.22 -16.02 -27.68
C GLU A 514 12.51 -17.07 -28.77
N GLU A 515 12.17 -16.78 -30.03
CA GLU A 515 12.54 -17.58 -31.21
C GLU A 515 14.06 -17.77 -31.35
N ALA A 516 14.87 -16.86 -30.80
CA ALA A 516 16.34 -16.93 -30.78
C ALA A 516 16.93 -17.73 -29.60
N ASN A 517 16.14 -18.56 -28.90
CA ASN A 517 16.55 -19.40 -27.76
C ASN A 517 17.06 -18.60 -26.54
N PHE A 518 16.17 -17.76 -26.01
CA PHE A 518 16.39 -16.88 -24.86
C PHE A 518 15.46 -17.24 -23.68
N GLY A 519 15.95 -17.19 -22.44
CA GLY A 519 15.14 -17.48 -21.25
C GLY A 519 15.90 -17.92 -20.00
N ALA A 520 15.20 -18.24 -18.92
CA ALA A 520 15.79 -18.58 -17.61
C ALA A 520 16.71 -19.82 -17.62
N ASN A 521 16.59 -20.67 -18.63
CA ASN A 521 17.42 -21.86 -18.86
C ASN A 521 18.53 -21.64 -19.91
N SER A 522 18.58 -20.47 -20.56
CA SER A 522 19.63 -20.13 -21.53
C SER A 522 20.94 -19.80 -20.79
N ARG A 523 22.05 -20.36 -21.27
CA ARG A 523 23.41 -20.03 -20.77
C ARG A 523 23.78 -18.61 -21.20
N GLY A 524 23.32 -17.62 -20.45
CA GLY A 524 23.85 -16.26 -20.50
C GLY A 524 23.16 -15.28 -21.47
N LYS A 525 23.74 -14.09 -21.52
CA LYS A 525 23.41 -12.97 -22.40
C LYS A 525 23.80 -13.36 -23.83
N LYS A 526 22.84 -13.60 -24.71
CA LYS A 526 23.07 -13.96 -26.12
C LYS A 526 22.72 -12.79 -27.04
N GLY A 527 23.30 -12.80 -28.25
CA GLY A 527 23.04 -11.79 -29.28
C GLY A 527 23.45 -10.39 -28.86
N ASP A 528 22.60 -9.42 -29.17
CA ASP A 528 22.80 -7.99 -28.96
C ASP A 528 22.43 -7.48 -27.55
N PHE A 529 22.56 -8.34 -26.54
CA PHE A 529 22.33 -7.97 -25.15
C PHE A 529 23.33 -6.90 -24.70
N GLY A 530 22.84 -5.84 -24.07
CA GLY A 530 23.65 -4.72 -23.58
C GLY A 530 24.08 -3.75 -24.68
N THR A 531 23.75 -4.04 -25.96
CA THR A 531 23.98 -3.15 -27.10
C THR A 531 22.67 -2.62 -27.67
N ILE A 532 21.71 -3.48 -28.06
CA ILE A 532 20.40 -3.06 -28.57
C ILE A 532 19.25 -3.29 -27.60
N HIS A 533 19.36 -4.28 -26.70
CA HIS A 533 18.33 -4.60 -25.71
C HIS A 533 18.94 -5.01 -24.36
N ASN A 534 18.15 -5.00 -23.29
CA ASN A 534 18.58 -5.45 -21.96
C ASN A 534 17.65 -6.49 -21.34
N TRP A 535 16.72 -7.05 -22.13
CA TRP A 535 15.90 -8.18 -21.70
C TRP A 535 16.80 -9.34 -21.25
N VAL A 536 16.41 -10.06 -20.18
CA VAL A 536 17.00 -11.35 -19.76
C VAL A 536 16.04 -12.54 -19.83
N ARG A 537 14.74 -12.28 -19.98
CA ARG A 537 13.67 -13.26 -20.19
C ARG A 537 12.37 -12.54 -20.58
N LYS A 538 11.43 -13.28 -21.15
CA LYS A 538 10.02 -12.85 -21.22
C LYS A 538 9.37 -13.10 -19.86
N SER A 539 8.63 -12.12 -19.37
CA SER A 539 7.89 -12.22 -18.10
C SER A 539 6.60 -13.01 -18.23
N ILE A 540 6.27 -13.81 -17.21
CA ILE A 540 5.01 -14.56 -17.12
C ILE A 540 3.78 -13.64 -17.17
N PHE A 541 3.91 -12.36 -16.82
CA PHE A 541 2.82 -11.39 -16.97
C PHE A 541 2.37 -11.20 -18.42
N TRP A 542 3.23 -11.48 -19.41
CA TRP A 542 2.85 -11.44 -20.83
C TRP A 542 1.87 -12.55 -21.23
N GLU A 543 1.61 -13.55 -20.36
CA GLU A 543 0.54 -14.52 -20.56
C GLU A 543 -0.86 -13.96 -20.21
N LEU A 544 -0.95 -12.81 -19.54
CA LEU A 544 -2.22 -12.13 -19.29
C LEU A 544 -2.68 -11.44 -20.58
N PRO A 545 -3.89 -11.73 -21.10
CA PRO A 545 -4.32 -11.27 -22.43
C PRO A 545 -4.28 -9.75 -22.65
N TYR A 546 -4.49 -8.98 -21.59
CA TYR A 546 -4.53 -7.52 -21.61
C TYR A 546 -3.18 -6.84 -21.34
N TRP A 547 -2.15 -7.57 -20.90
CA TRP A 547 -0.91 -6.97 -20.38
C TRP A 547 -0.17 -6.09 -21.39
N SER A 548 -0.18 -6.48 -22.68
CA SER A 548 0.43 -5.72 -23.76
C SER A 548 -0.26 -4.39 -24.06
N THR A 549 -1.51 -4.24 -23.63
CA THR A 549 -2.29 -3.01 -23.81
C THR A 549 -2.15 -2.03 -22.65
N ASN A 550 -1.66 -2.48 -21.48
CA ASN A 550 -1.46 -1.59 -20.33
C ASN A 550 -0.43 -0.50 -20.67
N LEU A 551 -0.80 0.77 -20.47
CA LEU A 551 0.09 1.91 -20.69
C LEU A 551 1.35 1.81 -19.82
N ILE A 552 1.16 1.41 -18.57
CA ILE A 552 2.21 1.22 -17.57
C ILE A 552 2.05 -0.17 -16.98
N ARG A 553 3.12 -0.98 -17.05
CA ARG A 553 3.14 -2.38 -16.56
C ARG A 553 3.90 -2.53 -15.24
N HIS A 554 4.98 -1.76 -15.09
CA HIS A 554 5.88 -1.85 -13.95
C HIS A 554 6.22 -0.44 -13.47
N ASN A 555 5.94 -0.17 -12.21
CA ASN A 555 6.22 1.08 -11.51
C ASN A 555 7.38 0.89 -10.54
N LEU A 556 8.08 1.99 -10.29
CA LEU A 556 9.14 2.04 -9.29
C LEU A 556 8.60 2.60 -7.97
N ASP A 557 9.05 2.03 -6.86
CA ASP A 557 8.83 2.60 -5.53
C ASP A 557 9.60 3.92 -5.39
N ILE A 558 8.86 5.03 -5.49
CA ILE A 558 9.39 6.39 -5.41
C ILE A 558 10.01 6.66 -4.03
N MET A 559 9.36 6.23 -2.95
CA MET A 559 9.87 6.48 -1.59
C MET A 559 11.22 5.79 -1.38
N HIS A 560 11.40 4.58 -1.90
CA HIS A 560 12.70 3.90 -1.86
C HIS A 560 13.75 4.63 -2.69
N ILE A 561 13.38 5.12 -3.88
CA ILE A 561 14.29 5.90 -4.74
C ILE A 561 14.70 7.20 -4.05
N GLU A 562 13.76 7.95 -3.52
CA GLU A 562 14.00 9.21 -2.83
C GLU A 562 14.82 9.04 -1.58
N LYS A 563 14.60 7.96 -0.82
CA LYS A 563 15.49 7.62 0.30
C LYS A 563 16.94 7.50 -0.17
N ASN A 564 17.18 6.79 -1.26
CA ASN A 564 18.54 6.64 -1.81
C ASN A 564 19.11 7.98 -2.30
N ILE A 565 18.29 8.84 -2.91
CA ILE A 565 18.71 10.18 -3.36
C ILE A 565 19.02 11.06 -2.15
N PHE A 566 18.12 11.12 -1.17
CA PHE A 566 18.27 11.81 0.10
C PHE A 566 19.58 11.39 0.78
N ASP A 567 19.78 10.09 0.99
CA ASP A 567 20.99 9.57 1.62
C ASP A 567 22.25 10.03 0.87
N ASN A 568 22.24 10.02 -0.47
CA ASN A 568 23.38 10.47 -1.26
C ASN A 568 23.63 11.99 -1.14
N ILE A 569 22.59 12.82 -1.23
CA ILE A 569 22.69 14.28 -1.11
C ILE A 569 23.14 14.64 0.32
N PHE A 570 22.39 14.17 1.30
CA PHE A 570 22.57 14.52 2.71
C PHE A 570 23.95 14.09 3.22
N ASN A 571 24.37 12.84 2.95
CA ASN A 571 25.71 12.38 3.37
C ASN A 571 26.85 13.11 2.65
N THR A 572 26.61 13.66 1.45
CA THR A 572 27.62 14.44 0.71
C THR A 572 27.75 15.85 1.29
N VAL A 573 26.63 16.53 1.57
CA VAL A 573 26.62 17.88 2.17
C VAL A 573 27.16 17.86 3.61
N MET A 574 26.78 16.84 4.39
CA MET A 574 27.25 16.64 5.78
C MET A 574 28.65 16.01 5.87
N ASP A 575 29.32 15.76 4.75
CA ASP A 575 30.65 15.13 4.67
C ASP A 575 30.81 13.91 5.59
N VAL A 576 29.85 12.99 5.50
CA VAL A 576 29.84 11.80 6.34
C VAL A 576 30.90 10.84 5.83
N ASN A 577 31.93 10.60 6.66
CA ASN A 577 33.05 9.74 6.31
C ASN A 577 32.56 8.35 5.84
N GLY A 578 33.09 7.88 4.72
CA GLY A 578 32.72 6.63 4.06
C GLY A 578 31.38 6.64 3.30
N LYS A 579 30.55 7.69 3.44
CA LYS A 579 29.24 7.78 2.77
C LYS A 579 29.14 8.91 1.74
N THR A 580 29.96 9.97 1.88
CA THR A 580 30.02 11.07 0.91
C THR A 580 30.30 10.58 -0.52
N LYS A 581 29.62 11.16 -1.51
CA LYS A 581 29.90 10.90 -2.93
C LYS A 581 31.03 11.78 -3.48
N ASP A 582 31.50 12.73 -2.70
CA ASP A 582 32.58 13.63 -3.07
C ASP A 582 33.97 13.05 -2.76
N ASN A 583 34.48 12.20 -3.66
CA ASN A 583 35.79 11.56 -3.54
C ASN A 583 36.74 11.94 -4.70
N ALA A 584 38.02 11.57 -4.59
CA ALA A 584 39.05 11.92 -5.58
C ALA A 584 38.70 11.46 -7.01
N ASN A 585 38.18 10.24 -7.18
CA ASN A 585 37.78 9.75 -8.50
C ASN A 585 36.62 10.57 -9.08
N ALA A 586 35.63 10.93 -8.26
CA ALA A 586 34.54 11.80 -8.68
C ALA A 586 35.04 13.20 -9.10
N ARG A 587 36.08 13.72 -8.45
CA ARG A 587 36.69 15.01 -8.76
C ARG A 587 37.43 15.01 -10.10
N GLU A 588 38.17 13.93 -10.39
CA GLU A 588 38.80 13.71 -11.70
C GLU A 588 37.75 13.55 -12.80
N ASP A 589 36.68 12.78 -12.56
CA ASP A 589 35.58 12.68 -13.53
C ASP A 589 34.89 14.04 -13.75
N LEU A 590 34.66 14.83 -12.70
CA LEU A 590 34.06 16.16 -12.81
C LEU A 590 34.91 17.12 -13.66
N LYS A 591 36.24 17.07 -13.56
CA LYS A 591 37.17 17.82 -14.42
C LYS A 591 36.97 17.47 -15.90
N LEU A 592 36.74 16.19 -16.20
CA LEU A 592 36.49 15.72 -17.55
C LEU A 592 35.10 16.10 -18.08
N ILE A 593 34.09 16.18 -17.20
CA ILE A 593 32.68 16.24 -17.62
C ILE A 593 32.07 17.64 -17.45
N CYS A 594 32.46 18.42 -16.44
CA CYS A 594 31.81 19.67 -16.01
C CYS A 594 32.80 20.86 -16.03
N LYS A 595 32.29 22.10 -15.90
CA LYS A 595 33.11 23.32 -15.75
C LYS A 595 33.18 23.76 -14.29
N CYS A 596 33.85 22.96 -13.45
CA CYS A 596 33.94 23.22 -12.01
C CYS A 596 35.42 23.33 -11.54
N PRO A 597 36.18 24.34 -11.97
CA PRO A 597 37.62 24.46 -11.67
C PRO A 597 37.89 24.49 -10.15
N ASN A 598 36.99 25.13 -9.38
CA ASN A 598 37.07 25.19 -7.92
C ASN A 598 36.92 23.81 -7.24
N LEU A 599 36.47 22.80 -7.98
CA LEU A 599 36.36 21.44 -7.49
C LEU A 599 37.51 20.53 -7.97
N GLU A 600 38.41 20.97 -8.85
CA GLU A 600 39.49 20.11 -9.33
C GLU A 600 40.50 19.75 -8.22
N LEU A 601 41.15 18.59 -8.33
CA LEU A 601 42.26 18.25 -7.43
C LEU A 601 43.45 19.17 -7.72
N VAL A 602 44.10 19.65 -6.66
CA VAL A 602 45.25 20.55 -6.75
C VAL A 602 46.50 19.81 -6.31
N PHE A 603 47.59 19.93 -7.06
CA PHE A 603 48.87 19.34 -6.68
C PHE A 603 49.72 20.38 -5.92
N GLU A 604 49.92 20.15 -4.62
CA GLU A 604 50.68 21.03 -3.74
C GLU A 604 51.59 20.21 -2.85
N ASN A 605 52.83 20.67 -2.64
CA ASN A 605 53.82 20.03 -1.75
C ASN A 605 54.02 18.54 -2.06
N GLY A 606 54.05 18.17 -3.35
CA GLY A 606 54.25 16.80 -3.79
C GLY A 606 53.05 15.87 -3.60
N LYS A 607 51.88 16.38 -3.19
CA LYS A 607 50.67 15.58 -2.96
C LYS A 607 49.44 16.21 -3.61
N TYR A 608 48.55 15.38 -4.12
CA TYR A 608 47.22 15.82 -4.53
C TYR A 608 46.35 16.14 -3.31
N LYS A 609 45.74 17.32 -3.30
CA LYS A 609 44.78 17.77 -2.29
C LYS A 609 43.41 17.95 -2.94
N LYS A 610 42.36 17.54 -2.21
CA LYS A 610 40.96 17.80 -2.58
C LYS A 610 40.51 19.10 -1.92
N PRO A 611 40.25 20.20 -2.67
CA PRO A 611 39.78 21.44 -2.09
C PRO A 611 38.38 21.25 -1.49
N LYS A 612 38.12 21.93 -0.37
CA LYS A 612 36.80 21.90 0.29
C LYS A 612 35.77 22.51 -0.65
N SER A 613 34.70 21.77 -0.94
CA SER A 613 33.61 22.29 -1.76
C SER A 613 32.73 23.26 -0.97
N THR A 614 32.08 24.16 -1.69
CA THR A 614 31.14 25.15 -1.13
C THR A 614 29.86 24.54 -0.57
N TYR A 615 29.50 23.33 -1.01
CA TYR A 615 28.35 22.56 -0.53
C TYR A 615 28.66 21.64 0.66
N VAL A 616 29.90 21.61 1.16
CA VAL A 616 30.29 20.76 2.30
C VAL A 616 30.33 21.57 3.58
N LEU A 617 29.56 21.13 4.57
CA LEU A 617 29.49 21.73 5.89
C LEU A 617 30.72 21.41 6.74
N ASP A 618 31.20 22.37 7.52
CA ASP A 618 32.14 22.09 8.60
C ASP A 618 31.46 21.46 9.84
N SER A 619 32.26 21.08 10.83
CA SER A 619 31.76 20.46 12.06
C SER A 619 30.77 21.31 12.85
N GLN A 620 30.91 22.64 12.84
CA GLN A 620 29.97 23.52 13.56
C GLN A 620 28.65 23.62 12.79
N GLN A 621 28.71 23.82 11.48
CA GLN A 621 27.53 23.87 10.61
C GLN A 621 26.74 22.55 10.65
N ARG A 622 27.42 21.40 10.63
CA ARG A 622 26.77 20.08 10.77
C ARG A 622 26.02 19.95 12.10
N ARG A 623 26.61 20.46 13.18
CA ARG A 623 25.98 20.44 14.50
C ARG A 623 24.71 21.29 14.52
N ILE A 624 24.73 22.48 13.91
CA ILE A 624 23.55 23.36 13.77
C ILE A 624 22.42 22.62 13.06
N VAL A 625 22.71 21.97 11.93
CA VAL A 625 21.71 21.18 11.18
C VAL A 625 21.15 20.05 12.05
N CYS A 626 22.01 19.30 12.75
CA CYS A 626 21.56 18.21 13.61
C CYS A 626 20.71 18.71 14.79
N GLU A 627 21.07 19.83 15.41
CA GLU A 627 20.30 20.45 16.50
C GLU A 627 18.93 20.92 16.01
N TRP A 628 18.86 21.52 14.82
CA TRP A 628 17.59 21.89 14.17
C TRP A 628 16.71 20.66 13.93
N ILE A 629 17.26 19.58 13.36
CA ILE A 629 16.50 18.35 13.11
C ILE A 629 15.98 17.74 14.41
N LYS A 630 16.77 17.81 15.50
CA LYS A 630 16.36 17.31 16.81
C LYS A 630 15.16 18.08 17.41
N GLN A 631 14.96 19.32 16.98
CA GLN A 631 13.86 20.18 17.43
C GLN A 631 12.61 20.05 16.56
N LEU A 632 12.68 19.38 15.40
CA LEU A 632 11.54 19.21 14.52
C LEU A 632 10.41 18.43 15.20
N LYS A 633 9.20 18.97 15.07
CA LYS A 633 7.94 18.35 15.49
C LYS A 633 6.97 18.42 14.33
N PHE A 634 6.29 17.31 14.08
CA PHE A 634 5.27 17.20 13.05
C PHE A 634 3.93 16.88 13.69
N SER A 635 2.84 17.15 12.98
CA SER A 635 1.52 16.64 13.37
C SER A 635 1.55 15.11 13.36
N ASP A 636 0.65 14.51 14.15
CA ASP A 636 0.53 13.05 14.16
C ASP A 636 0.23 12.51 12.76
N GLY A 637 0.79 11.33 12.46
CA GLY A 637 0.69 10.68 11.14
C GLY A 637 1.51 11.31 10.00
N TYR A 638 2.12 12.49 10.16
CA TYR A 638 2.83 13.16 9.05
C TYR A 638 4.25 12.63 8.81
N ALA A 639 5.05 12.45 9.86
CA ALA A 639 6.41 11.88 9.79
C ALA A 639 6.73 11.15 11.09
N SER A 640 7.76 10.30 11.10
CA SER A 640 8.18 9.65 12.34
C SER A 640 8.87 10.66 13.29
N ASN A 641 9.15 10.23 14.52
CA ASN A 641 9.93 11.04 15.46
C ASN A 641 11.42 11.06 15.05
N ILE A 642 11.72 11.89 14.05
CA ILE A 642 13.05 12.03 13.41
C ILE A 642 14.11 12.50 14.42
N SER A 643 13.73 13.12 15.54
CA SER A 643 14.68 13.52 16.58
C SER A 643 15.48 12.32 17.14
N ARG A 644 14.89 11.11 17.12
CA ARG A 644 15.56 9.86 17.54
C ARG A 644 16.63 9.39 16.56
N CYS A 645 16.60 9.88 15.32
CA CYS A 645 17.57 9.54 14.30
C CYS A 645 18.87 10.36 14.44
N VAL A 646 18.90 11.42 15.26
CA VAL A 646 20.04 12.34 15.33
C VAL A 646 21.05 11.92 16.38
N ASN A 647 22.32 11.82 15.98
CA ASN A 647 23.46 11.75 16.88
C ASN A 647 24.25 13.08 16.83
N LEU A 648 24.09 13.88 17.89
CA LEU A 648 24.76 15.17 18.03
C LEU A 648 26.27 15.06 18.24
N ALA A 649 26.75 14.00 18.90
CA ALA A 649 28.17 13.81 19.16
C ALA A 649 28.93 13.56 17.84
N ASP A 650 28.32 12.78 16.95
CA ASP A 650 28.90 12.48 15.64
C ASP A 650 28.57 13.51 14.55
N GLY A 651 27.59 14.40 14.80
CA GLY A 651 27.03 15.31 13.78
C GLY A 651 26.38 14.57 12.61
N LYS A 652 25.65 13.47 12.90
CA LYS A 652 25.10 12.54 11.90
C LYS A 652 23.67 12.15 12.19
N ILE A 653 23.03 11.59 11.17
CA ILE A 653 21.69 10.99 11.26
C ILE A 653 21.77 9.51 10.90
N TYR A 654 21.01 8.69 11.62
CA TYR A 654 20.92 7.25 11.44
C TYR A 654 19.47 6.78 11.49
N GLY A 655 19.15 5.74 10.73
CA GLY A 655 17.88 5.03 10.88
C GLY A 655 16.63 5.77 10.38
N MET A 656 16.78 6.80 9.53
CA MET A 656 15.62 7.41 8.86
C MET A 656 14.92 6.39 7.96
N LYS A 657 13.58 6.37 8.04
CA LYS A 657 12.74 5.53 7.17
C LYS A 657 12.55 6.22 5.81
N SER A 658 12.11 5.45 4.81
CA SER A 658 11.86 5.98 3.46
C SER A 658 10.86 7.13 3.46
N HIS A 659 9.80 7.03 4.28
CA HIS A 659 8.80 8.10 4.44
C HIS A 659 9.41 9.39 5.02
N ASP A 660 10.29 9.28 6.02
CA ASP A 660 10.97 10.46 6.58
C ASP A 660 11.87 11.13 5.54
N SER A 661 12.57 10.33 4.73
CA SER A 661 13.39 10.84 3.64
C SER A 661 12.56 11.50 2.54
N HIS A 662 11.39 10.95 2.21
CA HIS A 662 10.43 11.57 1.28
C HIS A 662 10.01 12.96 1.75
N VAL A 663 9.57 13.08 3.01
CA VAL A 663 9.22 14.37 3.63
C VAL A 663 10.40 15.36 3.58
N PHE A 664 11.62 14.88 3.82
CA PHE A 664 12.81 15.71 3.71
C PHE A 664 13.07 16.24 2.30
N MET A 665 13.02 15.34 1.30
CA MET A 665 13.24 15.69 -0.10
C MET A 665 12.22 16.72 -0.59
N GLU A 666 10.94 16.53 -0.22
CA GLU A 666 9.83 17.38 -0.65
C GLU A 666 9.84 18.77 0.01
N ARG A 667 10.11 18.83 1.33
CA ARG A 667 9.81 20.05 2.11
C ARG A 667 10.98 20.60 2.92
N LEU A 668 11.91 19.75 3.37
CA LEU A 668 12.83 20.14 4.45
C LEU A 668 14.27 20.34 3.99
N ILE A 669 14.74 19.74 2.90
CA ILE A 669 16.13 19.90 2.44
C ILE A 669 16.51 21.38 2.25
N PRO A 670 15.72 22.22 1.55
CA PRO A 670 16.07 23.63 1.39
C PRO A 670 16.14 24.37 2.73
N LEU A 671 15.22 24.06 3.65
CA LEU A 671 15.19 24.66 4.99
C LEU A 671 16.37 24.21 5.85
N ALA A 672 16.73 22.93 5.77
CA ALA A 672 17.81 22.33 6.54
C ALA A 672 19.16 22.99 6.26
N PHE A 673 19.37 23.47 5.03
CA PHE A 673 20.65 24.02 4.60
C PHE A 673 20.66 25.53 4.37
N ARG A 674 19.50 26.20 4.42
CA ARG A 674 19.32 27.62 4.07
C ARG A 674 20.32 28.56 4.74
N ASP A 675 20.54 28.36 6.04
CA ASP A 675 21.31 29.29 6.86
C ASP A 675 22.79 28.87 7.00
N VAL A 676 23.17 27.71 6.43
CA VAL A 676 24.54 27.15 6.52
C VAL A 676 25.24 27.03 5.16
N LEU A 677 24.51 27.06 4.05
CA LEU A 677 25.07 27.08 2.70
C LEU A 677 25.02 28.48 2.07
N PRO A 678 25.94 28.82 1.15
CA PRO A 678 25.88 30.07 0.40
C PRO A 678 24.59 30.18 -0.43
N LYS A 679 24.00 31.37 -0.55
CA LYS A 679 22.75 31.63 -1.29
C LYS A 679 22.74 31.15 -2.75
N SER A 680 23.90 30.95 -3.37
CA SER A 680 24.02 30.47 -4.75
C SER A 680 23.79 28.96 -4.90
N ILE A 681 23.72 28.23 -3.77
CA ILE A 681 23.46 26.79 -3.67
C ILE A 681 22.09 26.62 -3.03
#